data_AF-A0A7W1GB56-F1
#
_entry.id   AF-A0A7W1GB56-F1
#
_cell.length_a   1.000
_cell.length_b   1.000
_cell.length_c   1.000
_cell.angle_alpha   90.00
_cell.angle_beta   90.00
_cell.angle_gamma   90.00
#
_symmetry.space_group_name_H-M   'P 1'
#
loop_
_entity.id
_entity.type
_entity.pdbx_description
1 polymer ?
#
loop_
_entity_poly.entity_id
_entity_poly.type
_entity_poly.pdbx_seq_one_letter_code
_entity_poly.pdbx_strand_id
1 'polypeptide(L)'
;MLPQTDTRAASLPTGFAETQIAGGIASPTAMAFAPDGRLFVCLQGGQVRVIKNGALLATPFLTVSVDSAGERGLLGIAFDPNFVSNGFVYIYYTTATSPKHNRVSRFIASGDTAVAGSESIILDLDNLTGATNHNGGAMHFGNDGNLYIAVGENATPSNAQTLANLLGKMLRINADGSIPTDNPFYTTAVGKNRAIWTLGLRNPFTFSVQPGTDRIFINDVGQSAWEEINDGTPGANFGWPTCEGSCSNPSFSNPIYQYPNDGSTCAITGGTFYNPSVTQFPADYVGAYFFADFCGGWIRQLDRATNAVTDFATGISAPVDLQVSADGSLYYLARGNGGGVYRIVYTASQAPSITTQPANRTVSVGQTATFIVSASGTAPLSYQWQQNGVDISGANAATYTTPPTSDADNGAQFRVVVSNSSGTATSNSATLTITANQPPVGTIVAPAAGTLYSAGETISFSGTATDPEDGTLPASAFTWQVDFFGGAESRPFLPPTSGSRSGSFTPATQLAYTAADAFYRIILRVTDAQGQTHTSFRDVQPRTSTITLQTSPPGLQVTLDGQPRPAPSATLGVVGVIRAIGAVSPQMVDGTTYEFESWSDGGAATHEIATPASDTTYTATFRVVGGTLPSGWSTQDIGSVGFTGTTAYADGTWMIEGSGADIWNTSDAFRYAYRALGGDGQLIARVASVENTDPWAKAGVMIRESLAADAPHAMIVVTPENGIAFQRRTATGESSGHSSGLHVTAPYWVKLVRTGNTLAGYQSIDGVDWNLVGSVTINMASDVYIGLAVTAHNNAALSTATFDNVAFTPGASTAGGATFVRADTTTQGNWRGAYGAQGYQVIGDATSLPSYSQVTPAGNLFWTWTASTDEARALQNAAGTDRVAATWYSDSSFTVDINITDGQTHQIALYCLDWDDLERAQSVEVLDAATGAVLDSRSITAFTGGQYLVWNVSGQVRLRVTRTGGRNAVVSGLFFDAP
;
A
#
# COMPACT_ATOMS: atom_id res chain seq x y z
N MET A 1 -26.15 12.36 38.70
CA MET A 1 -27.07 12.51 37.57
C MET A 1 -27.75 13.86 37.70
N LEU A 2 -27.27 14.86 36.96
CA LEU A 2 -27.97 16.14 36.78
C LEU A 2 -28.79 16.04 35.49
N PRO A 3 -29.94 16.72 35.37
CA PRO A 3 -30.81 16.61 34.21
C PRO A 3 -30.11 17.26 33.01
N GLN A 4 -29.90 16.47 31.95
CA GLN A 4 -29.42 16.98 30.67
C GLN A 4 -30.56 17.83 30.09
N THR A 5 -30.37 19.14 30.03
CA THR A 5 -31.34 20.07 29.45
C THR A 5 -31.52 19.73 27.98
N ASP A 6 -32.71 19.22 27.65
CA ASP A 6 -33.16 18.80 26.33
C ASP A 6 -33.37 20.04 25.44
N THR A 7 -32.28 20.60 24.90
CA THR A 7 -32.36 21.62 23.85
C THR A 7 -32.44 20.90 22.50
N ARG A 8 -33.66 20.57 22.05
CA ARG A 8 -33.90 20.16 20.66
C ARG A 8 -33.31 21.18 19.69
N ALA A 9 -32.53 20.71 18.72
CA ALA A 9 -31.98 21.51 17.65
C ALA A 9 -32.92 21.57 16.44
N ALA A 10 -33.67 20.49 16.17
CA ALA A 10 -34.62 20.43 15.05
C ALA A 10 -36.10 20.47 15.49
N SER A 11 -36.92 21.13 14.67
CA SER A 11 -38.37 20.92 14.62
C SER A 11 -38.65 19.73 13.70
N LEU A 12 -39.37 18.73 14.22
CA LEU A 12 -39.62 17.45 13.56
C LEU A 12 -41.13 17.17 13.42
N PRO A 13 -41.54 16.29 12.48
CA PRO A 13 -42.93 15.93 12.32
C PRO A 13 -43.43 15.16 13.56
N THR A 14 -44.75 15.13 13.76
CA THR A 14 -45.36 14.39 14.85
C THR A 14 -44.90 12.93 14.85
N GLY A 15 -44.50 12.45 16.03
CA GLY A 15 -44.01 11.08 16.22
C GLY A 15 -42.51 10.91 16.07
N PHE A 16 -41.76 11.93 15.64
CA PHE A 16 -40.30 11.88 15.61
C PHE A 16 -39.67 12.55 16.83
N ALA A 17 -38.57 11.96 17.30
CA ALA A 17 -37.74 12.52 18.35
C ALA A 17 -36.28 12.60 17.92
N GLU A 18 -35.61 13.61 18.45
CA GLU A 18 -34.19 13.86 18.25
C GLU A 18 -33.43 13.59 19.55
N THR A 19 -32.18 13.16 19.43
CA THR A 19 -31.24 13.12 20.55
C THR A 19 -29.86 13.56 20.06
N GLN A 20 -29.23 14.50 20.77
CA GLN A 20 -27.82 14.83 20.53
C GLN A 20 -26.95 13.68 21.02
N ILE A 21 -26.19 13.06 20.12
CA ILE A 21 -25.29 11.94 20.43
C ILE A 21 -23.92 12.46 20.86
N ALA A 22 -23.43 13.50 20.21
CA ALA A 22 -22.21 14.18 20.59
C ALA A 22 -22.28 15.66 20.22
N GLY A 23 -21.71 16.52 21.06
CA GLY A 23 -21.57 17.95 20.81
C GLY A 23 -20.11 18.42 20.99
N GLY A 24 -19.84 19.68 20.68
CA GLY A 24 -18.49 20.24 20.78
C GLY A 24 -17.54 19.70 19.71
N ILE A 25 -18.07 19.32 18.55
CA ILE A 25 -17.28 18.83 17.43
C ILE A 25 -16.85 20.04 16.61
N ALA A 26 -15.55 20.33 16.58
CA ALA A 26 -15.05 21.54 15.92
C ALA A 26 -15.07 21.40 14.38
N SER A 27 -15.88 22.22 13.72
CA SER A 27 -15.99 22.28 12.25
C SER A 27 -16.12 20.90 11.58
N PRO A 28 -17.14 20.10 11.92
CA PRO A 28 -17.36 18.80 11.28
C PRO A 28 -17.64 18.96 9.79
N THR A 29 -17.22 17.96 9.01
CA THR A 29 -17.33 17.97 7.53
C THR A 29 -18.04 16.75 6.97
N ALA A 30 -17.75 15.55 7.48
CA ALA A 30 -18.36 14.30 7.05
C ALA A 30 -18.42 13.27 8.18
N MET A 31 -19.31 12.28 8.06
CA MET A 31 -19.38 11.15 8.96
C MET A 31 -19.68 9.84 8.22
N ALA A 32 -19.19 8.73 8.76
CA ALA A 32 -19.51 7.40 8.24
C ALA A 32 -19.57 6.35 9.36
N PHE A 33 -20.53 5.43 9.25
CA PHE A 33 -20.57 4.25 10.09
C PHE A 33 -19.57 3.20 9.59
N ALA A 34 -18.75 2.67 10.49
CA ALA A 34 -18.02 1.45 10.25
C ALA A 34 -18.98 0.25 10.34
N PRO A 35 -18.70 -0.88 9.65
CA PRO A 35 -19.51 -2.10 9.74
C PRO A 35 -19.71 -2.66 11.15
N ASP A 36 -18.85 -2.29 12.10
CA ASP A 36 -18.97 -2.68 13.51
C ASP A 36 -19.87 -1.76 14.36
N GLY A 37 -20.50 -0.76 13.74
CA GLY A 37 -21.47 0.15 14.36
C GLY A 37 -20.89 1.41 14.99
N ARG A 38 -19.56 1.60 14.99
CA ARG A 38 -18.94 2.88 15.40
C ARG A 38 -19.20 3.96 14.35
N LEU A 39 -19.40 5.19 14.81
CA LEU A 39 -19.56 6.35 13.93
C LEU A 39 -18.29 7.19 13.94
N PHE A 40 -17.72 7.45 12.77
CA PHE A 40 -16.52 8.25 12.61
C PHE A 40 -16.89 9.61 12.03
N VAL A 41 -16.27 10.67 12.54
CA VAL A 41 -16.58 12.05 12.17
C VAL A 41 -15.29 12.78 11.78
N CYS A 42 -15.25 13.30 10.56
CA CYS A 42 -14.20 14.16 10.06
C CYS A 42 -14.37 15.58 10.59
N LEU A 43 -13.29 16.17 11.08
CA LEU A 43 -13.20 17.57 11.45
C LEU A 43 -12.28 18.25 10.43
N GLN A 44 -12.70 19.42 9.95
CA GLN A 44 -12.01 20.16 8.88
C GLN A 44 -10.50 20.34 9.14
N GLY A 45 -10.10 20.50 10.41
CA GLY A 45 -8.71 20.65 10.84
C GLY A 45 -7.83 19.39 10.77
N GLY A 46 -8.32 18.28 10.22
CA GLY A 46 -7.51 17.08 9.97
C GLY A 46 -7.70 15.93 10.97
N GLN A 47 -8.66 16.02 11.89
CA GLN A 47 -8.93 14.95 12.86
C GLN A 47 -10.10 14.08 12.42
N VAL A 48 -9.94 12.76 12.52
CA VAL A 48 -11.08 11.83 12.54
C VAL A 48 -11.37 11.48 13.99
N ARG A 49 -12.61 11.70 14.45
CA ARG A 49 -13.08 11.37 15.79
C ARG A 49 -13.99 10.15 15.75
N VAL A 50 -14.06 9.40 16.85
CA VAL A 50 -14.91 8.21 16.97
C VAL A 50 -16.00 8.45 18.00
N ILE A 51 -17.22 8.08 17.66
CA ILE A 51 -18.34 7.94 18.58
C ILE A 51 -18.61 6.44 18.73
N LYS A 52 -18.55 5.97 19.97
CA LYS A 52 -18.75 4.56 20.33
C LYS A 52 -19.64 4.49 21.56
N ASN A 53 -20.64 3.61 21.53
CA ASN A 53 -21.62 3.46 22.61
C ASN A 53 -22.29 4.79 23.01
N GLY A 54 -22.58 5.64 22.02
CA GLY A 54 -23.23 6.95 22.23
C GLY A 54 -22.34 8.03 22.85
N ALA A 55 -21.02 7.83 22.94
CA ALA A 55 -20.08 8.80 23.47
C ALA A 55 -18.94 9.11 22.51
N LEU A 56 -18.59 10.39 22.39
CA LEU A 56 -17.41 10.86 21.65
C LEU A 56 -16.13 10.48 22.42
N LEU A 57 -15.24 9.74 21.78
CA LEU A 57 -13.97 9.36 22.39
C LEU A 57 -13.02 10.55 22.52
N ALA A 58 -12.23 10.56 23.60
CA ALA A 58 -11.25 11.61 23.87
C ALA A 58 -10.10 11.59 22.84
N THR A 59 -9.58 10.41 22.54
CA THR A 59 -8.51 10.22 21.56
C THR A 59 -9.08 10.22 20.14
N PRO A 60 -8.51 10.99 19.19
CA PRO A 60 -8.88 10.89 17.79
C PRO A 60 -8.46 9.54 17.20
N PHE A 61 -9.20 9.06 16.21
CA PHE A 61 -8.82 7.86 15.45
C PHE A 61 -7.51 8.09 14.70
N LEU A 62 -7.41 9.23 14.00
CA LEU A 62 -6.21 9.69 13.33
C LEU A 62 -6.18 11.22 13.28
N THR A 63 -5.00 11.78 13.06
CA THR A 63 -4.81 13.21 12.74
C THR A 63 -3.87 13.31 11.54
N VAL A 64 -4.28 14.05 10.51
CA VAL A 64 -3.49 14.36 9.32
C VAL A 64 -3.26 15.85 9.21
N SER A 65 -2.12 16.22 8.62
CA SER A 65 -1.78 17.61 8.33
C SER A 65 -2.51 18.09 7.07
N VAL A 66 -3.36 19.10 7.22
CA VAL A 66 -4.23 19.61 6.14
C VAL A 66 -4.10 21.11 5.94
N ASP A 67 -4.46 21.59 4.75
CA ASP A 67 -4.83 22.99 4.53
C ASP A 67 -6.32 23.16 4.84
N SER A 68 -6.67 23.92 5.88
CA SER A 68 -8.07 24.06 6.32
C SER A 68 -8.70 25.43 5.98
N ALA A 69 -8.19 26.10 4.94
CA ALA A 69 -8.71 27.40 4.53
C ALA A 69 -10.00 27.25 3.70
N GLY A 70 -11.02 28.08 3.97
CA GLY A 70 -12.29 28.03 3.24
C GLY A 70 -13.02 26.70 3.42
N GLU A 71 -13.25 25.99 2.32
CA GLU A 71 -13.83 24.63 2.29
C GLU A 71 -12.78 23.52 2.30
N ARG A 72 -11.48 23.86 2.24
CA ARG A 72 -10.41 22.86 2.30
C ARG A 72 -10.32 22.24 3.68
N GLY A 73 -9.70 21.06 3.76
CA GLY A 73 -9.45 20.37 5.02
C GLY A 73 -9.57 18.87 4.86
N LEU A 74 -9.94 18.18 5.94
CA LEU A 74 -10.40 16.79 5.88
C LEU A 74 -11.91 16.78 5.60
N LEU A 75 -12.32 16.18 4.48
CA LEU A 75 -13.66 16.38 3.90
C LEU A 75 -14.46 15.09 3.69
N GLY A 76 -13.81 13.94 3.59
CA GLY A 76 -14.50 12.67 3.32
C GLY A 76 -13.91 11.49 4.07
N ILE A 77 -14.75 10.50 4.32
CA ILE A 77 -14.37 9.22 4.93
C ILE A 77 -15.23 8.09 4.36
N ALA A 78 -14.61 6.94 4.08
CA ALA A 78 -15.30 5.72 3.66
C ALA A 78 -14.60 4.48 4.26
N PHE A 79 -15.38 3.42 4.48
CA PHE A 79 -14.88 2.12 4.95
C PHE A 79 -14.88 1.11 3.81
N ASP A 80 -13.81 0.32 3.73
CA ASP A 80 -13.75 -0.78 2.77
C ASP A 80 -14.92 -1.77 2.99
N PRO A 81 -15.55 -2.32 1.93
CA PRO A 81 -16.60 -3.32 2.09
C PRO A 81 -16.15 -4.55 2.91
N ASN A 82 -14.85 -4.86 2.91
CA ASN A 82 -14.22 -5.91 3.70
C ASN A 82 -13.53 -5.39 4.97
N PHE A 83 -13.94 -4.23 5.51
CA PHE A 83 -13.33 -3.60 6.69
C PHE A 83 -13.16 -4.55 7.88
N VAL A 84 -14.10 -5.48 8.10
CA VAL A 84 -14.03 -6.45 9.20
C VAL A 84 -12.80 -7.36 9.10
N SER A 85 -12.32 -7.65 7.88
CA SER A 85 -11.15 -8.49 7.66
C SER A 85 -9.85 -7.71 7.42
N ASN A 86 -9.91 -6.55 6.75
CA ASN A 86 -8.72 -5.79 6.36
C ASN A 86 -8.46 -4.52 7.19
N GLY A 87 -9.46 -4.00 7.91
CA GLY A 87 -9.36 -2.76 8.70
C GLY A 87 -9.16 -1.49 7.88
N PHE A 88 -9.43 -1.47 6.58
CA PHE A 88 -9.11 -0.33 5.72
C PHE A 88 -10.12 0.83 5.82
N VAL A 89 -9.57 2.04 6.05
CA VAL A 89 -10.32 3.30 6.12
C VAL A 89 -9.75 4.28 5.12
N TYR A 90 -10.60 4.90 4.31
CA TYR A 90 -10.23 5.87 3.28
C TYR A 90 -10.63 7.26 3.74
N ILE A 91 -9.75 8.25 3.55
CA ILE A 91 -10.04 9.66 3.82
C ILE A 91 -9.73 10.54 2.62
N TYR A 92 -10.53 11.59 2.45
CA TYR A 92 -10.34 12.63 1.44
C TYR A 92 -9.93 13.93 2.13
N TYR A 93 -8.80 14.51 1.76
CA TYR A 93 -8.34 15.76 2.38
C TYR A 93 -7.49 16.63 1.45
N THR A 94 -7.41 17.94 1.76
CA THR A 94 -6.52 18.89 1.10
C THR A 94 -5.15 18.91 1.78
N THR A 95 -4.10 18.69 1.00
CA THR A 95 -2.72 18.59 1.51
C THR A 95 -2.21 19.91 2.10
N ALA A 96 -1.43 19.83 3.17
CA ALA A 96 -0.84 21.01 3.82
C ALA A 96 0.36 21.60 3.08
N THR A 97 1.00 20.85 2.17
CA THR A 97 2.20 21.28 1.43
C THR A 97 1.85 21.83 0.06
N SER A 98 2.66 22.77 -0.44
CA SER A 98 2.49 23.32 -1.78
C SER A 98 3.18 22.44 -2.83
N PRO A 99 2.60 22.25 -4.03
CA PRO A 99 1.29 22.76 -4.45
C PRO A 99 0.14 22.04 -3.74
N LYS A 100 -0.84 22.81 -3.28
CA LYS A 100 -2.02 22.28 -2.58
C LYS A 100 -2.86 21.48 -3.55
N HIS A 101 -3.25 20.27 -3.17
CA HIS A 101 -4.13 19.39 -3.94
C HIS A 101 -4.99 18.58 -2.98
N ASN A 102 -6.13 18.10 -3.47
CA ASN A 102 -6.91 17.13 -2.73
C ASN A 102 -6.34 15.72 -2.95
N ARG A 103 -6.51 14.84 -1.98
CA ARG A 103 -5.95 13.50 -1.97
C ARG A 103 -6.91 12.51 -1.33
N VAL A 104 -6.92 11.29 -1.86
CA VAL A 104 -7.47 10.11 -1.18
C VAL A 104 -6.32 9.29 -0.60
N SER A 105 -6.39 8.98 0.69
CA SER A 105 -5.44 8.09 1.37
C SER A 105 -6.16 7.00 2.13
N ARG A 106 -5.55 5.82 2.20
CA ARG A 106 -6.01 4.66 2.96
C ARG A 106 -5.15 4.45 4.19
N PHE A 107 -5.78 4.10 5.31
CA PHE A 107 -5.15 3.76 6.58
C PHE A 107 -5.64 2.40 7.06
N ILE A 108 -4.88 1.78 7.97
CA ILE A 108 -5.27 0.53 8.63
C ILE A 108 -5.76 0.84 10.04
N ALA A 109 -6.96 0.41 10.38
CA ALA A 109 -7.51 0.53 11.72
C ALA A 109 -6.90 -0.51 12.67
N SER A 110 -6.62 -0.09 13.90
CA SER A 110 -6.30 -0.94 15.04
C SER A 110 -7.17 -0.51 16.22
N GLY A 111 -8.30 -1.19 16.39
CA GLY A 111 -9.33 -0.79 17.34
C GLY A 111 -9.85 0.63 17.06
N ASP A 112 -9.82 1.49 18.08
CA ASP A 112 -10.34 2.87 18.02
C ASP A 112 -9.31 3.89 17.48
N THR A 113 -8.16 3.45 16.95
CA THR A 113 -7.09 4.28 16.37
C THR A 113 -6.56 3.73 15.04
N ALA A 114 -5.94 4.56 14.20
CA ALA A 114 -5.22 4.09 13.01
C ALA A 114 -3.80 3.61 13.38
N VAL A 115 -3.29 2.62 12.64
CA VAL A 115 -1.90 2.13 12.77
C VAL A 115 -0.94 3.24 12.32
N ALA A 116 0.03 3.57 13.17
CA ALA A 116 1.03 4.59 12.86
C ALA A 116 1.84 4.24 11.60
N GLY A 117 2.00 5.19 10.69
CA GLY A 117 2.73 4.99 9.44
C GLY A 117 2.01 4.12 8.40
N SER A 118 0.74 3.75 8.62
CA SER A 118 -0.03 2.91 7.69
C SER A 118 -0.66 3.67 6.51
N GLU A 119 -0.35 4.96 6.35
CA GLU A 119 -0.88 5.77 5.25
C GLU A 119 -0.40 5.22 3.91
N SER A 120 -1.34 4.93 3.03
CA SER A 120 -1.11 4.64 1.62
C SER A 120 -1.85 5.68 0.80
N ILE A 121 -1.12 6.45 0.00
CA ILE A 121 -1.72 7.39 -0.95
C ILE A 121 -2.41 6.58 -2.05
N ILE A 122 -3.72 6.76 -2.21
CA ILE A 122 -4.52 6.05 -3.20
C ILE A 122 -4.64 6.87 -4.48
N LEU A 123 -4.88 8.18 -4.34
CA LEU A 123 -5.03 9.06 -5.48
C LEU A 123 -4.64 10.50 -5.12
N ASP A 124 -3.70 11.05 -5.89
CA ASP A 124 -3.41 12.49 -5.89
C ASP A 124 -4.18 13.20 -7.00
N LEU A 125 -5.05 14.14 -6.60
CA LEU A 125 -5.81 14.97 -7.52
C LEU A 125 -4.95 16.12 -8.06
N ASP A 126 -5.52 16.86 -9.00
CA ASP A 126 -4.83 17.97 -9.63
C ASP A 126 -4.59 19.12 -8.65
N ASN A 127 -3.52 19.89 -8.92
CA ASN A 127 -3.17 21.05 -8.11
C ASN A 127 -4.34 22.05 -8.11
N LEU A 128 -4.71 22.49 -6.92
CA LEU A 128 -5.71 23.53 -6.74
C LEU A 128 -5.12 24.89 -7.11
N THR A 129 -6.00 25.76 -7.56
CA THR A 129 -5.70 27.19 -7.73
C THR A 129 -5.59 27.88 -6.36
N GLY A 130 -5.54 29.22 -6.36
CA GLY A 130 -5.68 30.00 -5.12
C GLY A 130 -7.07 29.88 -4.47
N ALA A 131 -8.09 29.37 -5.18
CA ALA A 131 -9.44 29.22 -4.66
C ALA A 131 -9.51 28.17 -3.54
N THR A 132 -10.17 28.54 -2.44
CA THR A 132 -10.32 27.70 -1.25
C THR A 132 -11.66 26.98 -1.17
N ASN A 133 -12.49 27.15 -2.19
CA ASN A 133 -13.83 26.61 -2.33
C ASN A 133 -13.93 25.62 -3.49
N HIS A 134 -15.04 24.89 -3.50
CA HIS A 134 -15.44 23.85 -4.42
C HIS A 134 -14.46 22.68 -4.45
N ASN A 135 -14.31 22.04 -3.29
CA ASN A 135 -13.43 20.89 -3.14
C ASN A 135 -14.17 19.55 -3.28
N GLY A 136 -15.50 19.52 -3.15
CA GLY A 136 -16.25 18.28 -2.99
C GLY A 136 -15.75 17.48 -1.78
N GLY A 137 -15.53 16.18 -1.97
CA GLY A 137 -14.82 15.32 -1.01
C GLY A 137 -15.62 14.16 -0.45
N ALA A 138 -16.92 14.06 -0.74
CA ALA A 138 -17.70 12.88 -0.39
C ALA A 138 -17.14 11.61 -1.07
N MET A 139 -17.22 10.48 -0.36
CA MET A 139 -16.74 9.18 -0.84
C MET A 139 -17.63 8.05 -0.34
N HIS A 140 -17.98 7.12 -1.23
CA HIS A 140 -18.74 5.91 -0.89
C HIS A 140 -18.31 4.75 -1.78
N PHE A 141 -18.34 3.55 -1.23
CA PHE A 141 -18.21 2.33 -2.04
C PHE A 141 -19.55 2.01 -2.70
N GLY A 142 -19.51 1.67 -3.99
CA GLY A 142 -20.64 1.12 -4.72
C GLY A 142 -20.86 -0.36 -4.43
N ASN A 143 -21.99 -0.91 -4.86
CA ASN A 143 -22.25 -2.36 -4.77
C ASN A 143 -21.30 -3.19 -5.64
N ASP A 144 -20.65 -2.55 -6.62
CA ASP A 144 -19.62 -3.13 -7.48
C ASP A 144 -18.25 -3.24 -6.78
N GLY A 145 -18.14 -2.78 -5.54
CA GLY A 145 -16.90 -2.81 -4.76
C GLY A 145 -15.91 -1.69 -5.10
N ASN A 146 -16.28 -0.74 -5.97
CA ASN A 146 -15.45 0.40 -6.33
C ASN A 146 -15.69 1.60 -5.44
N LEU A 147 -14.66 2.41 -5.25
CA LEU A 147 -14.73 3.68 -4.53
C LEU A 147 -15.13 4.81 -5.50
N TYR A 148 -16.25 5.46 -5.18
CA TYR A 148 -16.74 6.65 -5.86
C TYR A 148 -16.32 7.90 -5.08
N ILE A 149 -15.90 8.94 -5.79
CA ILE A 149 -15.33 10.16 -5.17
C ILE A 149 -15.91 11.39 -5.86
N ALA A 150 -16.48 12.31 -5.08
CA ALA A 150 -16.97 13.60 -5.58
C ALA A 150 -15.86 14.65 -5.55
N VAL A 151 -15.58 15.31 -6.67
CA VAL A 151 -14.50 16.29 -6.79
C VAL A 151 -15.02 17.59 -7.40
N GLY A 152 -14.91 18.68 -6.66
CA GLY A 152 -15.27 20.02 -7.15
C GLY A 152 -14.33 20.57 -8.21
N GLU A 153 -14.81 21.56 -8.96
CA GLU A 153 -14.11 22.21 -10.07
C GLU A 153 -13.12 23.31 -9.63
N ASN A 154 -13.01 23.55 -8.33
CA ASN A 154 -12.14 24.51 -7.65
C ASN A 154 -12.25 25.95 -8.19
N ALA A 155 -13.50 26.41 -8.35
CA ALA A 155 -13.86 27.73 -8.86
C ALA A 155 -13.27 28.08 -10.24
N THR A 156 -12.90 27.07 -11.02
CA THR A 156 -12.47 27.21 -12.42
C THR A 156 -13.48 26.47 -13.30
N PRO A 157 -14.51 27.16 -13.82
CA PRO A 157 -15.65 26.52 -14.48
C PRO A 157 -15.29 25.58 -15.64
N SER A 158 -14.24 25.90 -16.40
CA SER A 158 -13.78 25.08 -17.53
C SER A 158 -13.27 23.70 -17.13
N ASN A 159 -12.88 23.50 -15.86
CA ASN A 159 -12.46 22.19 -15.36
C ASN A 159 -13.58 21.15 -15.48
N ALA A 160 -14.83 21.56 -15.22
CA ALA A 160 -15.98 20.66 -15.21
C ALA A 160 -16.19 19.94 -16.56
N GLN A 161 -15.80 20.53 -17.68
CA GLN A 161 -16.01 19.98 -19.03
C GLN A 161 -14.80 19.25 -19.63
N THR A 162 -13.58 19.51 -19.14
CA THR A 162 -12.39 18.85 -19.69
C THR A 162 -12.17 17.44 -19.12
N LEU A 163 -11.63 16.54 -19.94
CA LEU A 163 -11.14 15.21 -19.54
C LEU A 163 -9.63 15.20 -19.21
N ALA A 164 -8.99 16.37 -19.25
CA ALA A 164 -7.56 16.51 -18.99
C ALA A 164 -7.23 16.65 -17.49
N ASN A 165 -8.23 16.75 -16.62
CA ASN A 165 -8.08 16.77 -15.17
C ASN A 165 -9.31 16.12 -14.49
N LEU A 166 -9.22 15.95 -13.17
CA LEU A 166 -10.22 15.27 -12.34
C LEU A 166 -11.19 16.23 -11.64
N LEU A 167 -11.13 17.53 -11.93
CA LEU A 167 -11.88 18.57 -11.21
C LEU A 167 -13.29 18.77 -11.81
N GLY A 168 -14.32 18.87 -10.97
CA GLY A 168 -15.74 19.01 -11.38
C GLY A 168 -16.34 17.71 -11.92
N LYS A 169 -16.11 16.60 -11.21
CA LYS A 169 -16.38 15.22 -11.64
C LYS A 169 -16.89 14.35 -10.48
N MET A 170 -17.55 13.25 -10.82
CA MET A 170 -17.49 12.03 -10.00
C MET A 170 -16.41 11.10 -10.57
N LEU A 171 -15.63 10.49 -9.70
CA LEU A 171 -14.61 9.50 -10.05
C LEU A 171 -15.05 8.11 -9.60
N ARG A 172 -14.54 7.06 -10.26
CA ARG A 172 -14.69 5.65 -9.90
C ARG A 172 -13.35 4.93 -10.02
N ILE A 173 -12.86 4.38 -8.92
CA ILE A 173 -11.59 3.64 -8.83
C ILE A 173 -11.78 2.33 -8.04
N ASN A 174 -10.93 1.34 -8.29
CA ASN A 174 -10.84 0.15 -7.44
C ASN A 174 -10.33 0.55 -6.03
N ALA A 175 -10.57 -0.31 -5.03
CA ALA A 175 -10.15 -0.07 -3.65
C ALA A 175 -8.63 0.15 -3.48
N ASP A 176 -7.80 -0.38 -4.38
CA ASP A 176 -6.34 -0.21 -4.38
C ASP A 176 -5.85 1.03 -5.14
N GLY A 177 -6.74 1.81 -5.76
CA GLY A 177 -6.41 2.97 -6.57
C GLY A 177 -6.23 2.68 -8.06
N SER A 178 -6.25 1.42 -8.48
CA SER A 178 -6.27 1.08 -9.90
C SER A 178 -7.60 1.51 -10.54
N ILE A 179 -7.58 1.75 -11.85
CA ILE A 179 -8.73 2.32 -12.57
C ILE A 179 -9.47 1.21 -13.30
N PRO A 180 -10.78 1.01 -13.04
CA PRO A 180 -11.60 0.05 -13.76
C PRO A 180 -11.60 0.33 -15.28
N THR A 181 -11.33 -0.70 -16.08
CA THR A 181 -11.25 -0.59 -17.55
C THR A 181 -12.61 -0.32 -18.21
N ASP A 182 -13.70 -0.57 -17.49
CA ASP A 182 -15.09 -0.30 -17.88
C ASP A 182 -15.54 1.14 -17.56
N ASN A 183 -14.65 2.00 -17.04
CA ASN A 183 -14.97 3.42 -16.87
C ASN A 183 -15.31 4.08 -18.22
N PRO A 184 -16.32 4.98 -18.25
CA PRO A 184 -16.91 5.50 -19.49
C PRO A 184 -15.93 6.30 -20.36
N PHE A 185 -14.92 6.91 -19.76
CA PHE A 185 -13.89 7.69 -20.46
C PHE A 185 -12.54 6.97 -20.53
N TYR A 186 -12.48 5.68 -20.23
CA TYR A 186 -11.21 4.95 -20.11
C TYR A 186 -10.36 4.99 -21.40
N THR A 187 -11.01 4.91 -22.57
CA THR A 187 -10.35 4.90 -23.88
C THR A 187 -10.05 6.31 -24.42
N THR A 188 -10.74 7.33 -23.96
CA THR A 188 -10.61 8.73 -24.43
C THR A 188 -9.74 9.58 -23.52
N ALA A 189 -9.75 9.32 -22.22
CA ALA A 189 -8.87 9.94 -21.24
C ALA A 189 -7.55 9.17 -21.10
N VAL A 190 -6.57 9.80 -20.45
CA VAL A 190 -5.22 9.24 -20.26
C VAL A 190 -4.81 9.27 -18.79
N GLY A 191 -3.94 8.34 -18.40
CA GLY A 191 -3.41 8.26 -17.03
C GLY A 191 -4.52 8.21 -15.97
N LYS A 192 -4.36 8.99 -14.91
CA LYS A 192 -5.33 9.07 -13.80
C LYS A 192 -6.71 9.59 -14.22
N ASN A 193 -6.80 10.35 -15.32
CA ASN A 193 -8.07 10.90 -15.81
C ASN A 193 -9.04 9.83 -16.33
N ARG A 194 -8.58 8.59 -16.52
CA ARG A 194 -9.45 7.44 -16.79
C ARG A 194 -10.37 7.09 -15.61
N ALA A 195 -10.12 7.65 -14.43
CA ALA A 195 -10.98 7.52 -13.26
C ALA A 195 -12.31 8.29 -13.38
N ILE A 196 -12.45 9.18 -14.37
CA ILE A 196 -13.68 9.97 -14.54
C ILE A 196 -14.86 9.03 -14.82
N TRP A 197 -15.92 9.19 -14.01
CA TRP A 197 -17.17 8.47 -14.14
C TRP A 197 -18.30 9.36 -14.67
N THR A 198 -18.42 10.59 -14.15
CA THR A 198 -19.28 11.65 -14.70
C THR A 198 -18.54 12.98 -14.75
N LEU A 199 -19.06 13.92 -15.54
CA LEU A 199 -18.51 15.27 -15.67
C LEU A 199 -19.58 16.35 -15.68
N GLY A 200 -19.15 17.61 -15.78
CA GLY A 200 -20.05 18.76 -15.84
C GLY A 200 -20.69 19.08 -14.50
N LEU A 201 -20.00 18.79 -13.40
CA LEU A 201 -20.43 19.15 -12.04
C LEU A 201 -19.68 20.40 -11.57
N ARG A 202 -20.33 21.18 -10.71
CA ARG A 202 -19.73 22.35 -10.07
C ARG A 202 -19.01 21.91 -8.79
N ASN A 203 -19.75 21.81 -7.70
CA ASN A 203 -19.26 21.41 -6.40
C ASN A 203 -20.12 20.27 -5.85
N PRO A 204 -19.93 19.02 -6.35
CA PRO A 204 -20.65 17.87 -5.85
C PRO A 204 -20.23 17.63 -4.40
N PHE A 205 -21.05 18.10 -3.47
CA PHE A 205 -20.68 18.22 -2.06
C PHE A 205 -20.91 16.90 -1.33
N THR A 206 -22.08 16.29 -1.56
CA THR A 206 -22.44 14.96 -1.05
C THR A 206 -23.04 14.10 -2.17
N PHE A 207 -23.01 12.79 -1.98
CA PHE A 207 -23.77 11.87 -2.80
C PHE A 207 -24.11 10.64 -1.97
N SER A 208 -25.05 9.82 -2.41
CA SER A 208 -25.36 8.56 -1.75
C SER A 208 -25.59 7.46 -2.76
N VAL A 209 -25.14 6.25 -2.43
CA VAL A 209 -25.45 5.02 -3.15
C VAL A 209 -26.65 4.37 -2.47
N GLN A 210 -27.70 4.05 -3.24
CA GLN A 210 -28.88 3.40 -2.67
C GLN A 210 -28.59 1.93 -2.33
N PRO A 211 -28.71 1.49 -1.07
CA PRO A 211 -28.49 0.10 -0.70
C PRO A 211 -29.34 -0.88 -1.52
N GLY A 212 -28.71 -1.94 -2.03
CA GLY A 212 -29.37 -2.99 -2.82
C GLY A 212 -29.64 -2.65 -4.28
N THR A 213 -29.20 -1.47 -4.76
CA THR A 213 -29.33 -1.07 -6.17
C THR A 213 -28.09 -0.26 -6.62
N ASP A 214 -27.83 -0.16 -7.92
CA ASP A 214 -26.66 0.61 -8.42
C ASP A 214 -26.93 2.12 -8.58
N ARG A 215 -27.98 2.63 -7.92
CA ARG A 215 -28.40 4.02 -8.04
C ARG A 215 -27.55 4.95 -7.18
N ILE A 216 -27.15 6.08 -7.76
CA ILE A 216 -26.35 7.11 -7.10
C ILE A 216 -27.02 8.46 -7.30
N PHE A 217 -27.36 9.17 -6.22
CA PHE A 217 -27.81 10.57 -6.29
C PHE A 217 -26.70 11.49 -5.83
N ILE A 218 -26.44 12.52 -6.63
CA ILE A 218 -25.35 13.49 -6.44
C ILE A 218 -25.98 14.83 -6.10
N ASN A 219 -25.58 15.41 -4.97
CA ASN A 219 -25.97 16.75 -4.56
C ASN A 219 -24.91 17.73 -5.06
N ASP A 220 -25.23 18.52 -6.09
CA ASP A 220 -24.32 19.50 -6.67
C ASP A 220 -24.70 20.92 -6.23
N VAL A 221 -23.74 21.62 -5.61
CA VAL A 221 -23.95 22.98 -5.10
C VAL A 221 -23.81 23.99 -6.24
N GLY A 222 -24.86 24.76 -6.46
CA GLY A 222 -24.97 25.77 -7.52
C GLY A 222 -24.12 27.01 -7.30
N GLN A 223 -24.04 27.86 -8.32
CA GLN A 223 -23.39 29.16 -8.21
C GLN A 223 -24.34 30.23 -7.67
N SER A 224 -25.52 30.36 -8.26
CA SER A 224 -26.40 31.50 -8.01
C SER A 224 -27.86 31.29 -8.38
N ALA A 225 -28.20 30.19 -9.06
CA ALA A 225 -29.55 29.95 -9.51
C ALA A 225 -30.15 28.69 -8.89
N TRP A 226 -29.40 27.57 -8.87
CA TRP A 226 -29.99 26.27 -8.57
C TRP A 226 -29.07 25.37 -7.76
N GLU A 227 -29.61 24.82 -6.67
CA GLU A 227 -29.10 23.61 -6.05
C GLU A 227 -29.71 22.39 -6.74
N GLU A 228 -28.93 21.32 -6.87
CA GLU A 228 -29.30 20.19 -7.73
C GLU A 228 -29.18 18.83 -7.03
N ILE A 229 -30.13 17.95 -7.33
CA ILE A 229 -30.01 16.51 -7.16
C ILE A 229 -29.94 15.89 -8.55
N ASN A 230 -28.82 15.25 -8.85
CA ASN A 230 -28.50 14.63 -10.13
C ASN A 230 -28.54 13.10 -10.02
N ASP A 231 -29.11 12.41 -11.01
CA ASP A 231 -29.07 10.94 -11.11
C ASP A 231 -27.75 10.51 -11.76
N GLY A 232 -26.83 10.02 -10.95
CA GLY A 232 -25.50 9.58 -11.35
C GLY A 232 -25.58 8.37 -12.27
N THR A 233 -25.19 8.54 -13.52
CA THR A 233 -25.10 7.44 -14.50
C THR A 233 -23.75 7.48 -15.23
N PRO A 234 -23.15 6.32 -15.59
CA PRO A 234 -21.83 6.30 -16.20
C PRO A 234 -21.78 7.14 -17.49
N GLY A 235 -20.86 8.11 -17.54
CA GLY A 235 -20.63 8.96 -18.71
C GLY A 235 -21.52 10.20 -18.78
N ALA A 236 -22.44 10.40 -17.83
CA ALA A 236 -23.30 11.57 -17.80
C ALA A 236 -22.51 12.88 -17.68
N ASN A 237 -22.96 13.89 -18.41
CA ASN A 237 -22.49 15.26 -18.33
C ASN A 237 -23.62 16.15 -17.80
N PHE A 238 -23.44 16.76 -16.63
CA PHE A 238 -24.48 17.58 -15.99
C PHE A 238 -24.49 19.05 -16.45
N GLY A 239 -23.62 19.39 -17.41
CA GLY A 239 -23.73 20.63 -18.17
C GLY A 239 -23.06 21.85 -17.56
N TRP A 240 -22.62 21.84 -16.30
CA TRP A 240 -21.85 22.96 -15.73
C TRP A 240 -20.54 23.17 -16.52
N PRO A 241 -20.18 24.41 -16.92
CA PRO A 241 -20.83 25.68 -16.58
C PRO A 241 -21.77 26.24 -17.65
N THR A 242 -22.06 25.44 -18.69
CA THR A 242 -22.96 25.87 -19.78
C THR A 242 -24.39 26.00 -19.27
N CYS A 243 -24.80 25.11 -18.37
CA CYS A 243 -26.10 25.14 -17.72
C CYS A 243 -25.92 25.03 -16.20
N GLU A 244 -26.77 25.74 -15.48
CA GLU A 244 -27.02 25.59 -14.04
C GLU A 244 -28.52 25.28 -13.94
N GLY A 245 -28.86 24.14 -13.36
CA GLY A 245 -30.18 23.53 -13.42
C GLY A 245 -30.51 22.89 -14.77
N SER A 246 -31.79 22.60 -14.95
CA SER A 246 -32.33 21.97 -16.15
C SER A 246 -32.03 22.78 -17.41
N CYS A 247 -31.52 22.08 -18.42
CA CYS A 247 -31.11 22.62 -19.70
C CYS A 247 -31.89 21.99 -20.86
N SER A 248 -32.01 22.72 -21.97
CA SER A 248 -32.61 22.22 -23.21
C SER A 248 -31.61 21.47 -24.10
N ASN A 249 -30.32 21.51 -23.78
CA ASN A 249 -29.28 20.81 -24.52
C ASN A 249 -29.37 19.30 -24.25
N PRO A 250 -29.71 18.46 -25.25
CA PRO A 250 -29.91 17.02 -25.05
C PRO A 250 -28.60 16.27 -24.74
N SER A 251 -27.43 16.90 -24.93
CA SER A 251 -26.14 16.33 -24.55
C SER A 251 -25.87 16.38 -23.04
N PHE A 252 -26.71 17.11 -22.29
CA PHE A 252 -26.60 17.20 -20.84
C PHE A 252 -27.72 16.44 -20.15
N SER A 253 -27.39 15.84 -19.01
CA SER A 253 -28.35 15.19 -18.12
C SER A 253 -28.89 16.23 -17.15
N ASN A 254 -30.20 16.42 -17.16
CA ASN A 254 -30.85 17.37 -16.24
C ASN A 254 -30.96 16.79 -14.83
N PRO A 255 -30.95 17.65 -13.80
CA PRO A 255 -31.20 17.22 -12.44
C PRO A 255 -32.60 16.62 -12.31
N ILE A 256 -32.73 15.59 -11.47
CA ILE A 256 -34.03 15.00 -11.13
C ILE A 256 -34.83 15.89 -10.20
N TYR A 257 -34.15 16.78 -9.48
CA TYR A 257 -34.75 17.82 -8.66
C TYR A 257 -33.80 19.01 -8.56
N GLN A 258 -34.37 20.21 -8.57
CA GLN A 258 -33.63 21.46 -8.36
C GLN A 258 -34.46 22.44 -7.54
N TYR A 259 -33.79 23.30 -6.77
CA TYR A 259 -34.44 24.37 -6.01
C TYR A 259 -33.59 25.65 -5.99
N PRO A 260 -34.19 26.84 -5.78
CA PRO A 260 -33.47 28.10 -5.91
C PRO A 260 -32.28 28.22 -4.95
N ASN A 261 -31.17 28.79 -5.42
CA ASN A 261 -30.10 29.34 -4.58
C ASN A 261 -30.32 30.85 -4.42
N ASP A 262 -31.15 31.25 -3.45
CA ASP A 262 -31.58 32.64 -3.25
C ASP A 262 -31.01 33.30 -1.99
N GLY A 263 -30.07 32.62 -1.33
CA GLY A 263 -29.44 33.04 -0.08
C GLY A 263 -30.18 32.61 1.18
N SER A 264 -31.49 32.34 1.11
CA SER A 264 -32.21 31.63 2.19
C SER A 264 -31.96 30.12 2.12
N THR A 265 -31.71 29.63 0.91
CA THR A 265 -31.08 28.36 0.58
C THR A 265 -29.83 28.64 -0.24
N CYS A 266 -28.74 27.89 0.00
CA CYS A 266 -27.44 28.26 -0.57
C CYS A 266 -26.48 27.11 -0.87
N ALA A 267 -26.71 25.92 -0.30
CA ALA A 267 -25.80 24.79 -0.48
C ALA A 267 -26.47 23.49 -0.06
N ILE A 268 -26.75 22.61 -1.02
CA ILE A 268 -27.16 21.24 -0.78
C ILE A 268 -25.99 20.42 -0.22
N THR A 269 -26.03 20.12 1.07
CA THR A 269 -24.85 19.65 1.82
C THR A 269 -25.05 18.33 2.54
N GLY A 270 -26.25 17.74 2.49
CA GLY A 270 -26.51 16.41 3.03
C GLY A 270 -27.35 15.57 2.08
N GLY A 271 -27.10 14.26 2.02
CA GLY A 271 -27.80 13.34 1.11
C GLY A 271 -27.70 11.89 1.58
N THR A 272 -28.83 11.20 1.74
CA THR A 272 -28.84 9.76 2.08
C THR A 272 -30.13 9.07 1.67
N PHE A 273 -30.05 7.82 1.22
CA PHE A 273 -31.22 6.98 0.99
C PHE A 273 -31.67 6.30 2.29
N TYR A 274 -32.97 6.34 2.57
CA TYR A 274 -33.53 5.63 3.73
C TYR A 274 -33.90 4.19 3.36
N ASN A 275 -32.88 3.32 3.41
CA ASN A 275 -32.98 1.89 3.17
C ASN A 275 -32.30 1.09 4.31
N PRO A 276 -32.76 1.20 5.57
CA PRO A 276 -32.13 0.51 6.69
C PRO A 276 -32.45 -1.00 6.70
N SER A 277 -31.59 -1.79 7.34
CA SER A 277 -31.84 -3.22 7.59
C SER A 277 -33.03 -3.44 8.54
N VAL A 278 -33.27 -2.50 9.46
CA VAL A 278 -34.43 -2.48 10.33
C VAL A 278 -35.24 -1.22 10.06
N THR A 279 -36.48 -1.36 9.59
CA THR A 279 -37.36 -0.22 9.31
C THR A 279 -37.98 0.31 10.60
N GLN A 280 -37.58 1.52 11.04
CA GLN A 280 -38.22 2.23 12.16
C GLN A 280 -39.20 3.33 11.71
N PHE A 281 -38.86 4.09 10.68
CA PHE A 281 -39.73 5.13 10.14
C PHE A 281 -40.93 4.51 9.42
N PRO A 282 -42.05 5.25 9.29
CA PRO A 282 -43.19 4.80 8.51
C PRO A 282 -42.85 4.34 7.08
N ALA A 283 -43.67 3.45 6.53
CA ALA A 283 -43.41 2.81 5.24
C ALA A 283 -43.19 3.82 4.08
N ASP A 284 -43.85 4.98 4.14
CA ASP A 284 -43.74 6.04 3.12
C ASP A 284 -42.33 6.66 3.04
N TYR A 285 -41.49 6.48 4.07
CA TYR A 285 -40.09 6.94 4.06
C TYR A 285 -39.12 5.91 3.45
N VAL A 286 -39.54 4.64 3.31
CA VAL A 286 -38.65 3.57 2.82
C VAL A 286 -38.31 3.78 1.35
N GLY A 287 -37.01 3.91 1.06
CA GLY A 287 -36.50 4.19 -0.28
C GLY A 287 -36.52 5.66 -0.68
N ALA A 288 -37.02 6.56 0.18
CA ALA A 288 -36.95 8.00 -0.03
C ALA A 288 -35.49 8.49 0.06
N TYR A 289 -35.19 9.57 -0.67
CA TYR A 289 -33.89 10.25 -0.59
C TYR A 289 -34.02 11.48 0.30
N PHE A 290 -33.34 11.47 1.44
CA PHE A 290 -33.26 12.61 2.34
C PHE A 290 -32.10 13.52 1.93
N PHE A 291 -32.34 14.82 1.93
CA PHE A 291 -31.32 15.82 1.61
C PHE A 291 -31.48 17.07 2.47
N ALA A 292 -30.38 17.82 2.62
CA ALA A 292 -30.32 18.98 3.52
C ALA A 292 -29.66 20.19 2.85
N ASP A 293 -30.11 21.38 3.25
CA ASP A 293 -29.50 22.66 2.85
C ASP A 293 -28.81 23.34 4.04
N PHE A 294 -27.58 23.81 3.80
CA PHE A 294 -26.73 24.42 4.80
C PHE A 294 -27.32 25.72 5.36
N CYS A 295 -27.75 26.64 4.50
CA CYS A 295 -28.29 27.95 4.92
C CYS A 295 -29.75 27.84 5.37
N GLY A 296 -30.52 27.01 4.67
CA GLY A 296 -31.93 26.81 4.96
C GLY A 296 -32.16 26.08 6.28
N GLY A 297 -31.19 25.29 6.73
CA GLY A 297 -31.26 24.63 8.03
C GLY A 297 -32.39 23.62 8.15
N TRP A 298 -32.61 22.86 7.06
CA TRP A 298 -33.69 21.89 6.96
C TRP A 298 -33.22 20.57 6.36
N ILE A 299 -34.02 19.53 6.59
CA ILE A 299 -33.95 18.25 5.88
C ILE A 299 -35.30 18.07 5.15
N ARG A 300 -35.23 17.68 3.88
CA ARG A 300 -36.37 17.30 3.05
C ARG A 300 -36.23 15.86 2.59
N GLN A 301 -37.33 15.27 2.17
CA GLN A 301 -37.33 13.99 1.49
C GLN A 301 -37.85 14.13 0.07
N LEU A 302 -37.25 13.39 -0.85
CA LEU A 302 -37.71 13.18 -2.21
C LEU A 302 -38.29 11.76 -2.31
N ASP A 303 -39.59 11.67 -2.62
CA ASP A 303 -40.27 10.42 -2.93
C ASP A 303 -39.80 9.91 -4.28
N ARG A 304 -39.34 8.66 -4.31
CA ARG A 304 -38.73 8.07 -5.50
C ARG A 304 -39.73 7.78 -6.63
N ALA A 305 -40.99 7.46 -6.30
CA ALA A 305 -41.97 7.07 -7.29
C ALA A 305 -42.52 8.28 -8.05
N THR A 306 -42.57 9.43 -7.38
CA THR A 306 -43.26 10.62 -7.87
C THR A 306 -42.34 11.82 -8.09
N ASN A 307 -41.09 11.76 -7.61
CA ASN A 307 -40.17 12.90 -7.44
C ASN A 307 -40.78 14.04 -6.60
N ALA A 308 -41.80 13.75 -5.80
CA ALA A 308 -42.40 14.73 -4.92
C ALA A 308 -41.47 15.02 -3.74
N VAL A 309 -41.28 16.30 -3.44
CA VAL A 309 -40.46 16.74 -2.31
C VAL A 309 -41.36 17.22 -1.17
N THR A 310 -41.05 16.79 0.06
CA THR A 310 -41.76 17.20 1.28
C THR A 310 -40.78 17.59 2.40
N ASP A 311 -41.18 18.57 3.22
CA ASP A 311 -40.42 18.99 4.40
C ASP A 311 -40.39 17.87 5.46
N PHE A 312 -39.22 17.65 6.06
CA PHE A 312 -39.05 16.68 7.14
C PHE A 312 -38.59 17.36 8.44
N ALA A 313 -37.48 18.09 8.43
CA ALA A 313 -36.95 18.76 9.62
C ALA A 313 -36.58 20.21 9.32
N THR A 314 -36.69 21.11 10.31
CA THR A 314 -36.27 22.52 10.18
C THR A 314 -35.58 23.00 11.46
N GLY A 315 -34.90 24.15 11.40
CA GLY A 315 -34.22 24.76 12.56
C GLY A 315 -32.81 24.23 12.82
N ILE A 316 -32.30 23.37 11.93
CA ILE A 316 -30.96 22.79 12.04
C ILE A 316 -29.92 23.86 11.71
N SER A 317 -28.94 24.06 12.57
CA SER A 317 -27.89 25.05 12.32
C SER A 317 -26.79 24.44 11.44
N ALA A 318 -26.82 24.76 10.14
CA ALA A 318 -25.80 24.35 9.16
C ALA A 318 -25.56 22.82 9.10
N PRO A 319 -26.55 22.02 8.63
CA PRO A 319 -26.34 20.60 8.37
C PRO A 319 -25.28 20.42 7.28
N VAL A 320 -24.44 19.37 7.39
CA VAL A 320 -23.32 19.12 6.47
C VAL A 320 -23.16 17.65 6.07
N ASP A 321 -23.93 16.73 6.68
CA ASP A 321 -23.96 15.32 6.26
C ASP A 321 -25.19 14.60 6.82
N LEU A 322 -25.65 13.55 6.14
CA LEU A 322 -26.75 12.68 6.55
C LEU A 322 -26.34 11.21 6.42
N GLN A 323 -26.67 10.38 7.42
CA GLN A 323 -26.42 8.94 7.37
C GLN A 323 -27.60 8.17 7.96
N VAL A 324 -27.87 6.98 7.42
CA VAL A 324 -28.87 6.05 7.99
C VAL A 324 -28.12 4.89 8.61
N SER A 325 -28.37 4.65 9.89
CA SER A 325 -27.77 3.51 10.60
C SER A 325 -28.59 2.23 10.37
N ALA A 326 -27.96 1.08 10.55
CA ALA A 326 -28.60 -0.23 10.33
C ALA A 326 -29.86 -0.45 11.19
N ASP A 327 -29.95 0.23 12.35
CA ASP A 327 -31.10 0.12 13.26
C ASP A 327 -32.35 0.87 12.77
N GLY A 328 -32.26 1.66 11.70
CA GLY A 328 -33.36 2.45 11.17
C GLY A 328 -33.38 3.92 11.59
N SER A 329 -32.41 4.39 12.37
CA SER A 329 -32.30 5.80 12.75
C SER A 329 -31.63 6.63 11.66
N LEU A 330 -32.14 7.84 11.43
CA LEU A 330 -31.50 8.86 10.60
C LEU A 330 -30.57 9.72 11.47
N TYR A 331 -29.35 9.95 11.01
CA TYR A 331 -28.38 10.82 11.65
C TYR A 331 -28.12 12.04 10.78
N TYR A 332 -27.94 13.19 11.40
CA TYR A 332 -27.41 14.37 10.74
C TYR A 332 -26.21 14.95 11.49
N LEU A 333 -25.28 15.47 10.72
CA LEU A 333 -24.10 16.19 11.20
C LEU A 333 -24.35 17.69 11.01
N ALA A 334 -24.25 18.46 12.09
CA ALA A 334 -24.42 19.90 12.06
C ALA A 334 -23.12 20.61 12.43
N ARG A 335 -22.79 21.66 11.67
CA ARG A 335 -21.59 22.48 11.88
C ARG A 335 -21.84 23.69 12.77
N GLY A 336 -23.07 24.21 12.81
CA GLY A 336 -23.46 25.35 13.63
C GLY A 336 -23.53 25.02 15.13
N ASN A 337 -23.67 26.06 15.96
CA ASN A 337 -23.84 25.95 17.42
C ASN A 337 -22.77 25.09 18.15
N GLY A 338 -21.50 25.15 17.70
CA GLY A 338 -20.39 24.40 18.29
C GLY A 338 -20.23 22.96 17.77
N GLY A 339 -21.04 22.57 16.78
CA GLY A 339 -20.97 21.32 16.03
C GLY A 339 -21.40 20.08 16.81
N GLY A 340 -22.09 19.15 16.13
CA GLY A 340 -22.58 17.95 16.76
C GLY A 340 -23.20 16.93 15.81
N VAL A 341 -23.38 15.72 16.34
CA VAL A 341 -24.09 14.60 15.71
C VAL A 341 -25.41 14.39 16.43
N TYR A 342 -26.49 14.30 15.66
CA TYR A 342 -27.85 14.15 16.16
C TYR A 342 -28.49 12.93 15.52
N ARG A 343 -29.27 12.19 16.32
CA ARG A 343 -30.02 11.01 15.89
C ARG A 343 -31.51 11.32 15.92
N ILE A 344 -32.21 11.04 14.83
CA ILE A 344 -33.65 11.11 14.68
C ILE A 344 -34.22 9.70 14.66
N VAL A 345 -35.19 9.46 15.54
CA VAL A 345 -35.91 8.19 15.68
C VAL A 345 -37.42 8.43 15.58
N TYR A 346 -38.16 7.42 15.13
CA TYR A 346 -39.61 7.43 15.20
C TYR A 346 -40.07 6.82 16.54
N THR A 347 -40.81 7.60 17.32
CA THR A 347 -41.22 7.30 18.71
C THR A 347 -42.73 7.12 18.89
N ALA A 348 -43.54 7.50 17.89
CA ALA A 348 -44.97 7.20 17.94
C ALA A 348 -45.21 5.70 17.70
N SER A 349 -46.11 5.11 18.48
CA SER A 349 -46.51 3.73 18.25
C SER A 349 -47.30 3.62 16.94
N GLN A 350 -46.71 2.99 15.92
CA GLN A 350 -47.29 2.83 14.60
C GLN A 350 -48.21 1.61 14.55
N ALA A 351 -49.45 1.77 14.06
CA ALA A 351 -50.29 0.62 13.72
C ALA A 351 -49.60 -0.25 12.65
N PRO A 352 -49.89 -1.56 12.59
CA PRO A 352 -49.23 -2.42 11.61
C PRO A 352 -49.58 -2.01 10.18
N SER A 353 -48.68 -2.24 9.23
CA SER A 353 -48.94 -2.13 7.78
C SER A 353 -48.38 -3.35 7.06
N ILE A 354 -49.12 -3.88 6.08
CA ILE A 354 -48.68 -5.04 5.31
C ILE A 354 -47.71 -4.60 4.23
N THR A 355 -46.44 -4.98 4.37
CA THR A 355 -45.37 -4.66 3.42
C THR A 355 -45.18 -5.75 2.36
N THR A 356 -45.67 -6.97 2.59
CA THR A 356 -45.71 -8.02 1.56
C THR A 356 -46.99 -8.83 1.71
N GLN A 357 -47.77 -8.90 0.62
CA GLN A 357 -49.04 -9.62 0.59
C GLN A 357 -48.82 -11.13 0.41
N PRO A 358 -49.69 -12.00 0.97
CA PRO A 358 -49.65 -13.43 0.69
C PRO A 358 -50.00 -13.70 -0.79
N ALA A 359 -49.30 -14.64 -1.40
CA ALA A 359 -49.51 -15.05 -2.79
C ALA A 359 -50.46 -16.25 -2.89
N ASN A 360 -51.23 -16.32 -4.00
CA ASN A 360 -52.04 -17.50 -4.36
C ASN A 360 -51.17 -18.76 -4.40
N ARG A 361 -51.75 -19.90 -4.03
CA ARG A 361 -51.05 -21.21 -4.01
C ARG A 361 -51.84 -22.25 -4.77
N THR A 362 -51.14 -23.07 -5.55
CA THR A 362 -51.70 -24.27 -6.18
C THR A 362 -50.96 -25.47 -5.62
N VAL A 363 -51.67 -26.47 -5.11
CA VAL A 363 -51.09 -27.72 -4.59
C VAL A 363 -51.95 -28.91 -5.01
N SER A 364 -51.37 -30.10 -5.09
CA SER A 364 -52.15 -31.32 -5.34
C SER A 364 -52.85 -31.82 -4.09
N VAL A 365 -53.89 -32.64 -4.25
CA VAL A 365 -54.57 -33.32 -3.13
C VAL A 365 -53.55 -34.03 -2.23
N GLY A 366 -53.68 -33.88 -0.92
CA GLY A 366 -52.81 -34.46 0.10
C GLY A 366 -51.56 -33.64 0.45
N GLN A 367 -51.28 -32.54 -0.27
CA GLN A 367 -50.14 -31.65 0.01
C GLN A 367 -50.53 -30.48 0.91
N THR A 368 -49.57 -29.80 1.52
CA THR A 368 -49.80 -28.58 2.31
C THR A 368 -49.46 -27.33 1.50
N ALA A 369 -50.16 -26.22 1.75
CA ALA A 369 -49.82 -24.91 1.17
C ALA A 369 -49.31 -23.95 2.26
N THR A 370 -48.26 -23.17 1.95
CA THR A 370 -47.71 -22.16 2.87
C THR A 370 -47.95 -20.74 2.36
N PHE A 371 -48.51 -19.90 3.24
CA PHE A 371 -48.72 -18.47 3.04
C PHE A 371 -47.78 -17.69 3.96
N ILE A 372 -47.28 -16.57 3.46
CA ILE A 372 -46.28 -15.73 4.14
C ILE A 372 -46.76 -14.28 4.00
N VAL A 373 -46.59 -13.51 5.07
CA VAL A 373 -46.81 -12.06 5.09
C VAL A 373 -45.58 -11.36 5.66
N SER A 374 -45.30 -10.15 5.20
CA SER A 374 -44.40 -9.22 5.90
C SER A 374 -45.21 -8.02 6.36
N ALA A 375 -44.96 -7.56 7.57
CA ALA A 375 -45.63 -6.39 8.14
C ALA A 375 -44.63 -5.51 8.89
N SER A 376 -44.81 -4.20 8.81
CA SER A 376 -44.14 -3.21 9.64
C SER A 376 -45.09 -2.72 10.74
N GLY A 377 -44.56 -1.94 11.68
CA GLY A 377 -45.32 -1.36 12.79
C GLY A 377 -44.59 -1.53 14.12
N THR A 378 -45.06 -0.87 15.17
CA THR A 378 -44.43 -0.96 16.49
C THR A 378 -44.57 -2.37 17.07
N ALA A 379 -43.45 -2.96 17.47
CA ALA A 379 -43.45 -4.26 18.13
C ALA A 379 -44.07 -4.18 19.54
N PRO A 380 -44.66 -5.28 20.08
CA PRO A 380 -44.82 -6.57 19.42
C PRO A 380 -45.96 -6.58 18.39
N LEU A 381 -45.70 -7.16 17.22
CA LEU A 381 -46.74 -7.48 16.24
C LEU A 381 -47.35 -8.84 16.58
N SER A 382 -48.68 -8.92 16.56
CA SER A 382 -49.45 -10.16 16.69
C SER A 382 -50.10 -10.48 15.36
N TYR A 383 -50.12 -11.75 14.97
CA TYR A 383 -50.69 -12.22 13.71
C TYR A 383 -51.88 -13.12 14.01
N GLN A 384 -52.87 -13.13 13.11
CA GLN A 384 -53.99 -14.06 13.14
C GLN A 384 -54.41 -14.38 11.71
N TRP A 385 -54.10 -15.59 11.24
CA TRP A 385 -54.54 -16.04 9.92
C TRP A 385 -56.03 -16.42 9.93
N GLN A 386 -56.67 -16.17 8.79
CA GLN A 386 -58.07 -16.44 8.53
C GLN A 386 -58.23 -17.28 7.27
N GLN A 387 -59.08 -18.30 7.31
CA GLN A 387 -59.56 -19.04 6.14
C GLN A 387 -60.99 -18.62 5.85
N ASN A 388 -61.26 -18.15 4.63
CA ASN A 388 -62.56 -17.62 4.20
C ASN A 388 -63.12 -16.55 5.19
N GLY A 389 -62.22 -15.81 5.83
CA GLY A 389 -62.53 -14.77 6.81
C GLY A 389 -62.79 -15.25 8.24
N VAL A 390 -62.59 -16.53 8.56
CA VAL A 390 -62.71 -17.09 9.91
C VAL A 390 -61.32 -17.38 10.49
N ASP A 391 -61.08 -16.98 11.74
CA ASP A 391 -59.81 -17.18 12.44
C ASP A 391 -59.41 -18.67 12.53
N ILE A 392 -58.16 -18.95 12.16
CA ILE A 392 -57.55 -20.28 12.28
C ILE A 392 -56.85 -20.36 13.64
N SER A 393 -57.32 -21.27 14.50
CA SER A 393 -56.77 -21.43 15.84
C SER A 393 -55.26 -21.74 15.82
N GLY A 394 -54.48 -20.95 16.54
CA GLY A 394 -53.03 -21.13 16.70
C GLY A 394 -52.17 -20.61 15.53
N ALA A 395 -52.78 -20.09 14.46
CA ALA A 395 -52.06 -19.53 13.33
C ALA A 395 -51.66 -18.06 13.58
N ASN A 396 -50.69 -17.86 14.47
CA ASN A 396 -50.33 -16.56 15.04
C ASN A 396 -48.90 -16.06 14.69
N ALA A 397 -48.33 -16.59 13.61
CA ALA A 397 -47.04 -16.17 13.07
C ALA A 397 -47.18 -15.44 11.72
N ALA A 398 -46.07 -14.83 11.26
CA ALA A 398 -45.98 -14.23 9.93
C ALA A 398 -46.12 -15.25 8.79
N THR A 399 -46.11 -16.55 9.10
CA THR A 399 -46.32 -17.65 8.16
C THR A 399 -47.45 -18.56 8.65
N TYR A 400 -48.17 -19.16 7.70
CA TYR A 400 -49.16 -20.22 7.98
C TYR A 400 -49.06 -21.31 6.92
N THR A 401 -49.03 -22.56 7.38
CA THR A 401 -49.05 -23.75 6.54
C THR A 401 -50.33 -24.53 6.80
N THR A 402 -51.08 -24.85 5.74
CA THR A 402 -52.31 -25.64 5.86
C THR A 402 -51.97 -27.07 6.32
N PRO A 403 -52.92 -27.78 6.95
CA PRO A 403 -52.90 -29.25 6.95
C PRO A 403 -52.86 -29.82 5.51
N PRO A 404 -52.58 -31.13 5.35
CA PRO A 404 -52.73 -31.82 4.07
C PRO A 404 -54.10 -31.53 3.47
N THR A 405 -54.13 -31.01 2.26
CA THR A 405 -55.35 -30.51 1.60
C THR A 405 -56.14 -31.64 0.97
N SER A 406 -57.41 -31.39 0.74
CA SER A 406 -58.33 -32.24 0.00
C SER A 406 -58.97 -31.43 -1.13
N ASP A 407 -59.69 -32.09 -2.04
CA ASP A 407 -60.46 -31.39 -3.08
C ASP A 407 -61.46 -30.37 -2.49
N ALA A 408 -61.91 -30.57 -1.25
CA ALA A 408 -62.83 -29.66 -0.58
C ALA A 408 -62.20 -28.30 -0.22
N ASP A 409 -60.87 -28.21 -0.20
CA ASP A 409 -60.14 -26.96 0.09
C ASP A 409 -59.95 -26.08 -1.16
N ASN A 410 -60.33 -26.57 -2.35
CA ASN A 410 -60.18 -25.86 -3.60
C ASN A 410 -61.00 -24.56 -3.61
N GLY A 411 -60.34 -23.44 -3.90
CA GLY A 411 -60.92 -22.11 -3.88
C GLY A 411 -60.94 -21.43 -2.51
N ALA A 412 -60.44 -22.08 -1.44
CA ALA A 412 -60.33 -21.44 -0.13
C ALA A 412 -59.42 -20.21 -0.18
N GLN A 413 -59.81 -19.14 0.52
CA GLN A 413 -59.07 -17.88 0.59
C GLN A 413 -58.39 -17.72 1.95
N PHE A 414 -57.10 -17.37 1.93
CA PHE A 414 -56.30 -17.12 3.13
C PHE A 414 -55.87 -15.67 3.21
N ARG A 415 -56.07 -15.04 4.36
CA ARG A 415 -55.58 -13.69 4.68
C ARG A 415 -55.12 -13.64 6.14
N VAL A 416 -54.39 -12.61 6.51
CA VAL A 416 -53.91 -12.42 7.89
C VAL A 416 -54.26 -11.03 8.40
N VAL A 417 -54.69 -10.98 9.65
CA VAL A 417 -54.83 -9.74 10.42
C VAL A 417 -53.60 -9.60 11.29
N VAL A 418 -52.88 -8.48 11.15
CA VAL A 418 -51.72 -8.14 11.96
C VAL A 418 -52.12 -6.99 12.88
N SER A 419 -51.87 -7.13 14.19
CA SER A 419 -52.27 -6.16 15.21
C SER A 419 -51.12 -5.79 16.15
N ASN A 420 -51.16 -4.58 16.70
CA ASN A 420 -50.39 -4.20 17.88
C ASN A 420 -51.22 -3.24 18.74
N SER A 421 -50.62 -2.61 19.74
CA SER A 421 -51.29 -1.65 20.63
C SER A 421 -51.85 -0.40 19.93
N SER A 422 -51.43 -0.11 18.70
CA SER A 422 -51.82 1.07 17.93
C SER A 422 -52.86 0.80 16.86
N GLY A 423 -53.16 -0.46 16.53
CA GLY A 423 -54.20 -0.80 15.57
C GLY A 423 -53.97 -2.12 14.85
N THR A 424 -54.63 -2.28 13.71
CA THR A 424 -54.62 -3.52 12.92
C THR A 424 -54.51 -3.24 11.42
N ALA A 425 -53.82 -4.10 10.69
CA ALA A 425 -53.87 -4.17 9.22
C ALA A 425 -54.28 -5.57 8.77
N THR A 426 -55.05 -5.64 7.68
CA THR A 426 -55.50 -6.90 7.08
C THR A 426 -54.87 -7.06 5.69
N SER A 427 -54.33 -8.23 5.39
CA SER A 427 -53.79 -8.53 4.07
C SER A 427 -54.87 -8.75 3.01
N ASN A 428 -54.47 -8.72 1.74
CA ASN A 428 -55.26 -9.27 0.65
C ASN A 428 -55.50 -10.78 0.85
N SER A 429 -56.57 -11.29 0.26
CA SER A 429 -56.83 -12.74 0.19
C SER A 429 -55.97 -13.41 -0.87
N ALA A 430 -55.30 -14.50 -0.50
CA ALA A 430 -54.65 -15.44 -1.39
C ALA A 430 -55.53 -16.68 -1.59
N THR A 431 -55.79 -17.07 -2.84
CA THR A 431 -56.59 -18.25 -3.18
C THR A 431 -55.73 -19.51 -3.20
N LEU A 432 -56.24 -20.59 -2.60
CA LEU A 432 -55.72 -21.95 -2.69
C LEU A 432 -56.43 -22.70 -3.82
N THR A 433 -55.68 -23.23 -4.78
CA THR A 433 -56.17 -24.09 -5.85
C THR A 433 -55.69 -25.52 -5.63
N ILE A 434 -56.60 -26.49 -5.69
CA ILE A 434 -56.28 -27.92 -5.54
C ILE A 434 -56.36 -28.62 -6.89
N THR A 435 -55.32 -29.40 -7.23
CA THR A 435 -55.25 -30.21 -8.45
C THR A 435 -55.26 -31.70 -8.14
N ALA A 436 -55.98 -32.48 -8.96
CA ALA A 436 -56.13 -33.93 -8.78
C ALA A 436 -54.88 -34.74 -9.15
N ASN A 437 -54.08 -34.25 -10.12
CA ASN A 437 -52.82 -34.88 -10.52
C ASN A 437 -51.75 -34.60 -9.46
N GLN A 438 -51.07 -35.62 -8.93
CA GLN A 438 -49.92 -35.41 -8.05
C GLN A 438 -48.65 -35.23 -8.90
N PRO A 439 -47.67 -34.45 -8.45
CA PRO A 439 -46.42 -34.36 -9.19
C PRO A 439 -45.64 -35.67 -9.06
N PRO A 440 -44.89 -36.06 -10.11
CA PRO A 440 -44.02 -37.21 -10.01
C PRO A 440 -42.94 -36.98 -8.95
N VAL A 441 -42.32 -38.04 -8.44
CA VAL A 441 -41.19 -37.96 -7.50
C VAL A 441 -39.96 -38.51 -8.20
N GLY A 442 -39.06 -37.62 -8.61
CA GLY A 442 -37.75 -37.96 -9.18
C GLY A 442 -36.66 -37.97 -8.11
N THR A 443 -35.91 -39.06 -7.97
CA THR A 443 -34.82 -39.20 -7.01
C THR A 443 -33.49 -39.41 -7.72
N ILE A 444 -32.46 -38.64 -7.37
CA ILE A 444 -31.08 -38.87 -7.82
C ILE A 444 -30.45 -39.97 -6.96
N VAL A 445 -30.12 -41.10 -7.59
CA VAL A 445 -29.51 -42.29 -6.98
C VAL A 445 -27.99 -42.17 -6.93
N ALA A 446 -27.38 -41.68 -8.00
CA ALA A 446 -25.94 -41.40 -8.07
C ALA A 446 -25.70 -39.97 -8.61
N PRO A 447 -24.66 -39.27 -8.15
CA PRO A 447 -23.78 -39.65 -7.04
C PRO A 447 -24.52 -39.61 -5.69
N ALA A 448 -24.01 -40.37 -4.72
CA ALA A 448 -24.54 -40.37 -3.36
C ALA A 448 -24.42 -38.97 -2.73
N ALA A 449 -25.28 -38.67 -1.74
CA ALA A 449 -25.15 -37.42 -0.99
C ALA A 449 -23.77 -37.38 -0.29
N GLY A 450 -23.08 -36.24 -0.39
CA GLY A 450 -21.74 -36.06 0.19
C GLY A 450 -20.59 -36.58 -0.68
N THR A 451 -20.85 -37.11 -1.87
CA THR A 451 -19.78 -37.35 -2.85
C THR A 451 -19.06 -36.03 -3.14
N LEU A 452 -17.73 -36.08 -3.12
CA LEU A 452 -16.87 -34.98 -3.51
C LEU A 452 -16.32 -35.21 -4.92
N TYR A 453 -16.00 -34.15 -5.66
CA TYR A 453 -15.35 -34.26 -6.97
C TYR A 453 -13.89 -33.83 -6.94
N SER A 454 -13.12 -34.39 -7.87
CA SER A 454 -11.80 -33.86 -8.28
C SER A 454 -11.90 -33.38 -9.72
N ALA A 455 -11.17 -32.31 -10.07
CA ALA A 455 -11.12 -31.86 -11.45
C ALA A 455 -10.47 -32.92 -12.35
N GLY A 456 -11.03 -33.12 -13.55
CA GLY A 456 -10.64 -34.20 -14.46
C GLY A 456 -11.23 -35.58 -14.15
N GLU A 457 -11.92 -35.75 -13.02
CA GLU A 457 -12.57 -37.02 -12.66
C GLU A 457 -14.00 -37.10 -13.25
N THR A 458 -14.33 -38.20 -13.92
CA THR A 458 -15.68 -38.37 -14.49
C THR A 458 -16.70 -38.71 -13.40
N ILE A 459 -17.70 -37.84 -13.25
CA ILE A 459 -18.83 -38.01 -12.34
C ILE A 459 -19.99 -38.62 -13.11
N SER A 460 -20.42 -39.80 -12.72
CA SER A 460 -21.64 -40.44 -13.25
C SER A 460 -22.85 -40.05 -12.40
N PHE A 461 -23.98 -39.77 -13.05
CA PHE A 461 -25.24 -39.51 -12.40
C PHE A 461 -26.35 -40.44 -12.90
N SER A 462 -27.28 -40.79 -12.02
CA SER A 462 -28.44 -41.62 -12.34
C SER A 462 -29.60 -41.32 -11.41
N GLY A 463 -30.82 -41.62 -11.85
CA GLY A 463 -32.03 -41.37 -11.08
C GLY A 463 -33.16 -42.35 -11.35
N THR A 464 -34.14 -42.33 -10.44
CA THR A 464 -35.41 -43.05 -10.56
C THR A 464 -36.56 -42.05 -10.46
N ALA A 465 -37.74 -42.41 -10.96
CA ALA A 465 -38.90 -41.54 -10.86
C ALA A 465 -40.17 -42.38 -10.78
N THR A 466 -41.04 -42.02 -9.84
CA THR A 466 -42.35 -42.63 -9.65
C THR A 466 -43.41 -41.56 -9.52
N ASP A 467 -44.55 -41.78 -10.12
CA ASP A 467 -45.73 -40.94 -10.01
C ASP A 467 -46.87 -41.76 -9.36
N PRO A 468 -47.67 -41.19 -8.45
CA PRO A 468 -48.78 -41.90 -7.82
C PRO A 468 -49.83 -42.42 -8.80
N GLU A 469 -50.08 -41.70 -9.89
CA GLU A 469 -51.07 -42.04 -10.91
C GLU A 469 -50.46 -42.88 -12.06
N ASP A 470 -49.23 -42.56 -12.50
CA ASP A 470 -48.57 -43.19 -13.64
C ASP A 470 -47.59 -44.33 -13.27
N GLY A 471 -47.31 -44.56 -11.97
CA GLY A 471 -46.37 -45.57 -11.51
C GLY A 471 -44.90 -45.22 -11.83
N THR A 472 -44.08 -46.18 -12.30
CA THR A 472 -42.67 -45.88 -12.62
C THR A 472 -42.55 -45.18 -13.98
N LEU A 473 -41.97 -43.98 -14.01
CA LEU A 473 -41.89 -43.18 -15.24
C LEU A 473 -40.81 -43.69 -16.22
N PRO A 474 -41.04 -43.65 -17.55
CA PRO A 474 -40.09 -44.09 -18.58
C PRO A 474 -38.88 -43.14 -18.70
N ALA A 475 -37.80 -43.56 -19.36
CA ALA A 475 -36.61 -42.71 -19.57
C ALA A 475 -36.90 -41.40 -20.33
N SER A 476 -37.93 -41.39 -21.19
CA SER A 476 -38.41 -40.19 -21.88
C SER A 476 -38.92 -39.09 -20.95
N ALA A 477 -39.28 -39.43 -19.71
CA ALA A 477 -39.73 -38.48 -18.69
C ALA A 477 -38.60 -37.71 -18.01
N PHE A 478 -37.33 -38.11 -18.20
CA PHE A 478 -36.17 -37.58 -17.47
C PHE A 478 -35.45 -36.53 -18.30
N THR A 479 -35.17 -35.38 -17.69
CA THR A 479 -34.29 -34.33 -18.21
C THR A 479 -33.20 -34.02 -17.19
N TRP A 480 -31.95 -34.09 -17.61
CA TRP A 480 -30.78 -33.80 -16.78
C TRP A 480 -30.10 -32.51 -17.20
N GLN A 481 -29.65 -31.73 -16.23
CA GLN A 481 -28.80 -30.56 -16.42
C GLN A 481 -27.70 -30.57 -15.35
N VAL A 482 -26.54 -29.99 -15.65
CA VAL A 482 -25.49 -29.77 -14.64
C VAL A 482 -25.10 -28.31 -14.70
N ASP A 483 -25.15 -27.63 -13.55
CA ASP A 483 -24.71 -26.26 -13.40
C ASP A 483 -23.41 -26.21 -12.58
N PHE A 484 -22.54 -25.26 -12.90
CA PHE A 484 -21.36 -24.94 -12.14
C PHE A 484 -21.58 -23.64 -11.35
N PHE A 485 -21.21 -23.67 -10.07
CA PHE A 485 -21.23 -22.53 -9.15
C PHE A 485 -19.80 -22.24 -8.71
N GLY A 486 -19.39 -20.97 -8.72
CA GLY A 486 -18.07 -20.54 -8.24
C GLY A 486 -18.06 -19.06 -7.83
N GLY A 487 -17.84 -18.78 -6.55
CA GLY A 487 -17.94 -17.41 -6.01
C GLY A 487 -19.36 -16.86 -6.15
N ALA A 488 -19.52 -15.67 -6.73
CA ALA A 488 -20.82 -15.07 -7.04
C ALA A 488 -21.41 -15.50 -8.41
N GLU A 489 -20.69 -16.32 -9.19
CA GLU A 489 -21.09 -16.74 -10.54
C GLU A 489 -21.78 -18.12 -10.54
N SER A 490 -22.83 -18.26 -11.36
CA SER A 490 -23.50 -19.52 -11.67
C SER A 490 -23.68 -19.63 -13.18
N ARG A 491 -23.27 -20.75 -13.78
CA ARG A 491 -23.41 -20.97 -15.23
C ARG A 491 -23.74 -22.43 -15.59
N PRO A 492 -24.44 -22.67 -16.71
CA PRO A 492 -24.65 -24.03 -17.21
C PRO A 492 -23.33 -24.72 -17.56
N PHE A 493 -23.16 -25.97 -17.12
CA PHE A 493 -22.02 -26.82 -17.46
C PHE A 493 -22.42 -27.91 -18.48
N LEU A 494 -23.49 -28.65 -18.21
CA LEU A 494 -24.17 -29.50 -19.19
C LEU A 494 -25.58 -28.96 -19.46
N PRO A 495 -25.94 -28.71 -20.73
CA PRO A 495 -27.29 -28.26 -21.06
C PRO A 495 -28.34 -29.35 -20.78
N PRO A 496 -29.63 -28.97 -20.63
CA PRO A 496 -30.72 -29.91 -20.46
C PRO A 496 -30.75 -31.00 -21.52
N THR A 497 -30.61 -32.26 -21.10
CA THR A 497 -30.60 -33.44 -21.97
C THR A 497 -31.69 -34.41 -21.53
N SER A 498 -32.61 -34.75 -22.42
CA SER A 498 -33.77 -35.60 -22.13
C SER A 498 -33.62 -37.02 -22.65
N GLY A 499 -34.38 -37.96 -22.10
CA GLY A 499 -34.54 -39.32 -22.66
C GLY A 499 -33.64 -40.40 -22.07
N SER A 500 -32.91 -40.11 -20.99
CA SER A 500 -32.05 -41.07 -20.30
C SER A 500 -32.23 -40.99 -18.78
N ARG A 501 -32.14 -42.14 -18.10
CA ARG A 501 -32.13 -42.21 -16.63
C ARG A 501 -30.76 -41.96 -16.00
N SER A 502 -29.72 -41.81 -16.82
CA SER A 502 -28.35 -41.63 -16.37
C SER A 502 -27.50 -40.85 -17.38
N GLY A 503 -26.38 -40.30 -16.91
CA GLY A 503 -25.38 -39.63 -17.72
C GLY A 503 -24.07 -39.47 -16.95
N SER A 504 -23.14 -38.70 -17.51
CA SER A 504 -21.89 -38.37 -16.82
C SER A 504 -21.32 -37.05 -17.32
N PHE A 505 -20.45 -36.44 -16.52
CA PHE A 505 -19.69 -35.25 -16.90
C PHE A 505 -18.31 -35.26 -16.24
N THR A 506 -17.37 -34.52 -16.81
CA THR A 506 -16.01 -34.41 -16.28
C THR A 506 -15.72 -32.95 -15.98
N PRO A 507 -15.57 -32.56 -14.70
CA PRO A 507 -15.15 -31.21 -14.31
C PRO A 507 -13.84 -30.80 -15.01
N ALA A 508 -13.76 -29.55 -15.45
CA ALA A 508 -12.58 -29.05 -16.14
C ALA A 508 -11.37 -28.92 -15.19
N THR A 509 -10.17 -29.24 -15.69
CA THR A 509 -8.90 -29.10 -14.95
C THR A 509 -8.32 -27.69 -15.00
N GLN A 510 -8.73 -26.88 -15.99
CA GLN A 510 -8.35 -25.48 -16.13
C GLN A 510 -9.56 -24.63 -15.70
N LEU A 511 -9.50 -24.05 -14.50
CA LEU A 511 -10.55 -23.20 -13.96
C LEU A 511 -9.95 -21.83 -13.64
N ALA A 512 -10.65 -20.76 -14.02
CA ALA A 512 -10.26 -19.38 -13.69
C ALA A 512 -10.52 -19.00 -12.22
N TYR A 513 -11.00 -19.93 -11.40
CA TYR A 513 -11.42 -19.70 -10.02
C TYR A 513 -10.67 -20.62 -9.08
N THR A 514 -10.26 -20.07 -7.94
CA THR A 514 -9.39 -20.73 -6.95
C THR A 514 -10.13 -21.06 -5.65
N ALA A 515 -11.45 -20.92 -5.61
CA ALA A 515 -12.22 -20.94 -4.38
C ALA A 515 -12.65 -22.34 -3.92
N ALA A 516 -12.73 -22.51 -2.59
CA ALA A 516 -13.31 -23.68 -1.91
C ALA A 516 -14.84 -23.78 -2.08
N ASP A 517 -15.48 -22.73 -2.60
CA ASP A 517 -16.93 -22.64 -2.77
C ASP A 517 -17.40 -23.10 -4.17
N ALA A 518 -16.50 -23.69 -4.96
CA ALA A 518 -16.82 -24.16 -6.31
C ALA A 518 -17.48 -25.54 -6.28
N PHE A 519 -18.74 -25.66 -6.72
CA PHE A 519 -19.45 -26.95 -6.74
C PHE A 519 -20.27 -27.14 -8.02
N TYR A 520 -20.61 -28.40 -8.29
CA TYR A 520 -21.52 -28.76 -9.39
C TYR A 520 -22.87 -29.16 -8.85
N ARG A 521 -23.94 -28.62 -9.44
CA ARG A 521 -25.31 -29.02 -9.14
C ARG A 521 -25.85 -29.87 -10.27
N ILE A 522 -26.05 -31.15 -10.01
CA ILE A 522 -26.75 -32.06 -10.92
C ILE A 522 -28.24 -31.88 -10.69
N ILE A 523 -28.97 -31.51 -11.73
CA ILE A 523 -30.41 -31.24 -11.69
C ILE A 523 -31.12 -32.34 -12.48
N LEU A 524 -32.01 -33.06 -11.80
CA LEU A 524 -32.94 -34.00 -12.41
C LEU A 524 -34.32 -33.38 -12.42
N ARG A 525 -34.86 -33.11 -13.60
CA ARG A 525 -36.28 -32.80 -13.79
C ARG A 525 -36.98 -34.02 -14.38
N VAL A 526 -38.07 -34.45 -13.75
CA VAL A 526 -38.94 -35.52 -14.25
C VAL A 526 -40.31 -34.96 -14.59
N THR A 527 -40.92 -35.42 -15.68
CA THR A 527 -42.24 -34.96 -16.16
C THR A 527 -43.18 -36.15 -16.32
N ASP A 528 -44.36 -36.09 -15.71
CA ASP A 528 -45.41 -37.12 -15.83
C ASP A 528 -46.16 -37.03 -17.19
N ALA A 529 -47.14 -37.91 -17.42
CA ALA A 529 -47.89 -37.93 -18.67
C ALA A 529 -48.85 -36.74 -18.85
N GLN A 530 -49.24 -36.06 -17.76
CA GLN A 530 -50.15 -34.92 -17.74
C GLN A 530 -49.41 -33.57 -17.70
N GLY A 531 -48.07 -33.61 -17.69
CA GLY A 531 -47.18 -32.46 -17.80
C GLY A 531 -46.69 -31.85 -16.48
N GLN A 532 -47.01 -32.42 -15.31
CA GLN A 532 -46.41 -31.94 -14.06
C GLN A 532 -44.98 -32.43 -13.92
N THR A 533 -44.18 -31.65 -13.19
CA THR A 533 -42.76 -31.92 -13.05
C THR A 533 -42.29 -31.87 -11.62
N HIS A 534 -41.27 -32.66 -11.32
CA HIS A 534 -40.52 -32.57 -10.08
C HIS A 534 -39.04 -32.44 -10.38
N THR A 535 -38.39 -31.54 -9.66
CA THR A 535 -36.98 -31.26 -9.80
C THR A 535 -36.26 -31.65 -8.52
N SER A 536 -35.34 -32.59 -8.64
CA SER A 536 -34.35 -32.91 -7.61
C SER A 536 -33.00 -32.34 -8.00
N PHE A 537 -32.18 -32.03 -7.01
CA PHE A 537 -30.80 -31.66 -7.25
C PHE A 537 -29.83 -32.41 -6.31
N ARG A 538 -28.59 -32.55 -6.78
CA ARG A 538 -27.47 -33.10 -6.02
C ARG A 538 -26.28 -32.18 -6.21
N ASP A 539 -25.90 -31.52 -5.13
CA ASP A 539 -24.65 -30.75 -5.09
C ASP A 539 -23.49 -31.69 -4.84
N VAL A 540 -22.45 -31.55 -5.67
CA VAL A 540 -21.20 -32.28 -5.57
C VAL A 540 -20.13 -31.25 -5.23
N GLN A 541 -19.74 -31.26 -3.96
CA GLN A 541 -18.76 -30.32 -3.40
C GLN A 541 -17.33 -30.71 -3.85
N PRO A 542 -16.38 -29.78 -3.89
CA PRO A 542 -15.03 -30.08 -4.32
C PRO A 542 -14.30 -30.85 -3.21
N ARG A 543 -13.43 -31.78 -3.61
CA ARG A 543 -12.31 -32.19 -2.75
C ARG A 543 -11.30 -31.06 -2.78
N THR A 544 -10.90 -30.57 -1.62
CA THR A 544 -9.91 -29.49 -1.50
C THR A 544 -8.65 -29.98 -0.80
N SER A 545 -7.53 -29.33 -1.10
CA SER A 545 -6.26 -29.48 -0.40
C SER A 545 -5.48 -28.18 -0.43
N THR A 546 -4.57 -28.02 0.52
CA THR A 546 -3.73 -26.84 0.66
C THR A 546 -2.43 -27.03 -0.11
N ILE A 547 -2.17 -26.13 -1.06
CA ILE A 547 -0.86 -25.95 -1.69
C ILE A 547 -0.09 -24.94 -0.84
N THR A 548 1.02 -25.35 -0.26
CA THR A 548 1.93 -24.45 0.46
C THR A 548 3.17 -24.22 -0.37
N LEU A 549 3.44 -22.97 -0.75
CA LEU A 549 4.70 -22.60 -1.39
C LEU A 549 5.65 -22.07 -0.32
N GLN A 550 6.84 -22.67 -0.25
CA GLN A 550 7.91 -22.29 0.66
C GLN A 550 9.16 -21.91 -0.11
N THR A 551 10.06 -21.18 0.55
CA THR A 551 11.39 -20.87 0.02
C THR A 551 12.47 -21.32 0.99
N SER A 552 13.61 -21.71 0.43
CA SER A 552 14.84 -21.98 1.17
C SER A 552 15.97 -21.16 0.54
N PRO A 553 16.52 -20.12 1.22
CA PRO A 553 16.14 -19.66 2.56
C PRO A 553 14.72 -19.06 2.62
N PRO A 554 14.09 -19.01 3.81
CA PRO A 554 12.74 -18.46 3.98
C PRO A 554 12.71 -16.95 3.75
N GLY A 555 11.54 -16.41 3.38
CA GLY A 555 11.32 -14.96 3.20
C GLY A 555 11.48 -14.47 1.76
N LEU A 556 11.83 -15.35 0.81
CA LEU A 556 11.89 -15.05 -0.62
C LEU A 556 10.52 -15.10 -1.30
N GLN A 557 10.40 -14.50 -2.49
CA GLN A 557 9.18 -14.48 -3.29
C GLN A 557 9.07 -15.66 -4.27
N VAL A 558 7.85 -16.13 -4.46
CA VAL A 558 7.42 -17.12 -5.47
C VAL A 558 6.19 -16.57 -6.20
N THR A 559 5.78 -17.18 -7.31
CA THR A 559 4.53 -16.86 -8.00
C THR A 559 3.54 -18.02 -7.89
N LEU A 560 2.26 -17.67 -7.80
CA LEU A 560 1.14 -18.60 -7.95
C LEU A 560 0.18 -17.99 -8.98
N ASP A 561 -0.08 -18.71 -10.05
CA ASP A 561 -0.79 -18.28 -11.26
C ASP A 561 -0.22 -16.98 -11.84
N GLY A 562 1.12 -16.89 -11.87
CA GLY A 562 1.86 -15.72 -12.37
C GLY A 562 1.88 -14.52 -11.43
N GLN A 563 1.19 -14.55 -10.29
CA GLN A 563 1.16 -13.45 -9.32
C GLN A 563 2.23 -13.65 -8.23
N PRO A 564 3.13 -12.67 -8.00
CA PRO A 564 4.12 -12.73 -6.92
C PRO A 564 3.48 -12.80 -5.53
N ARG A 565 4.04 -13.64 -4.65
CA ARG A 565 3.62 -13.83 -3.26
C ARG A 565 4.84 -14.03 -2.34
N PRO A 566 4.83 -13.46 -1.13
CA PRO A 566 5.84 -13.78 -0.12
C PRO A 566 5.66 -15.23 0.34
N ALA A 567 6.76 -15.99 0.46
CA ALA A 567 6.74 -17.33 1.03
C ALA A 567 7.12 -17.31 2.53
N PRO A 568 6.48 -18.14 3.39
CA PRO A 568 5.51 -19.18 3.03
C PRO A 568 4.13 -18.61 2.64
N SER A 569 3.54 -19.15 1.58
CA SER A 569 2.19 -18.83 1.13
C SER A 569 1.37 -20.11 1.03
N ALA A 570 0.27 -20.20 1.77
CA ALA A 570 -0.67 -21.31 1.68
C ALA A 570 -1.90 -20.90 0.86
N THR A 571 -2.39 -21.78 0.00
CA THR A 571 -3.61 -21.57 -0.78
C THR A 571 -4.40 -22.86 -0.86
N LEU A 572 -5.65 -22.82 -0.39
CA LEU A 572 -6.61 -23.90 -0.56
C LEU A 572 -7.03 -23.97 -2.03
N GLY A 573 -7.04 -25.15 -2.64
CA GLY A 573 -7.43 -25.37 -4.02
C GLY A 573 -8.27 -26.63 -4.20
N VAL A 574 -8.96 -26.74 -5.34
CA VAL A 574 -9.73 -27.94 -5.71
C VAL A 574 -8.78 -28.98 -6.32
N VAL A 575 -8.79 -30.20 -5.78
CA VAL A 575 -7.92 -31.30 -6.23
C VAL A 575 -8.07 -31.53 -7.73
N GLY A 576 -6.94 -31.66 -8.45
CA GLY A 576 -6.87 -31.86 -9.90
C GLY A 576 -6.89 -30.59 -10.74
N VAL A 577 -7.19 -29.41 -10.16
CA VAL A 577 -7.11 -28.14 -10.89
C VAL A 577 -5.65 -27.78 -11.12
N ILE A 578 -5.32 -27.42 -12.37
CA ILE A 578 -3.98 -27.01 -12.78
C ILE A 578 -3.70 -25.59 -12.28
N ARG A 579 -2.53 -25.40 -11.67
CA ARG A 579 -2.03 -24.14 -11.13
C ARG A 579 -0.62 -23.91 -11.65
N ALA A 580 -0.29 -22.69 -12.04
CA ALA A 580 1.08 -22.35 -12.41
C ALA A 580 1.83 -21.90 -11.16
N ILE A 581 2.90 -22.58 -10.80
CA ILE A 581 3.82 -22.10 -9.74
C ILE A 581 5.10 -21.61 -10.39
N GLY A 582 5.72 -20.60 -9.79
CA GLY A 582 6.98 -20.08 -10.30
C GLY A 582 7.87 -19.49 -9.22
N ALA A 583 9.15 -19.35 -9.53
CA ALA A 583 10.15 -18.74 -8.67
C ALA A 583 10.49 -17.35 -9.23
N VAL A 584 10.44 -16.32 -8.38
CA VAL A 584 10.93 -14.99 -8.76
C VAL A 584 12.47 -15.06 -8.73
N SER A 585 13.11 -15.04 -9.90
CA SER A 585 14.56 -15.22 -10.00
C SER A 585 15.15 -14.44 -11.18
N PRO A 586 16.30 -13.77 -11.02
CA PRO A 586 16.97 -13.51 -9.73
C PRO A 586 16.12 -12.60 -8.83
N GLN A 587 16.32 -12.67 -7.51
CA GLN A 587 15.70 -11.75 -6.56
C GLN A 587 16.72 -11.28 -5.53
N MET A 588 16.64 -10.00 -5.12
CA MET A 588 17.52 -9.41 -4.13
C MET A 588 16.76 -9.16 -2.83
N VAL A 589 17.26 -9.71 -1.73
CA VAL A 589 16.70 -9.51 -0.39
C VAL A 589 17.85 -9.17 0.55
N ASP A 590 17.74 -8.04 1.24
CA ASP A 590 18.77 -7.51 2.16
C ASP A 590 20.18 -7.44 1.56
N GLY A 591 20.28 -7.03 0.28
CA GLY A 591 21.55 -6.91 -0.44
C GLY A 591 22.18 -8.25 -0.85
N THR A 592 21.48 -9.37 -0.64
CA THR A 592 21.88 -10.70 -1.09
C THR A 592 21.07 -11.10 -2.32
N THR A 593 21.74 -11.46 -3.42
CA THR A 593 21.06 -11.94 -4.62
C THR A 593 20.85 -13.45 -4.53
N TYR A 594 19.62 -13.87 -4.79
CA TYR A 594 19.17 -15.25 -4.81
C TYR A 594 18.75 -15.63 -6.22
N GLU A 595 19.30 -16.72 -6.73
CA GLU A 595 18.84 -17.35 -7.97
C GLU A 595 18.15 -18.66 -7.64
N PHE A 596 17.06 -18.91 -8.36
CA PHE A 596 16.34 -20.17 -8.30
C PHE A 596 17.28 -21.31 -8.70
N GLU A 597 17.32 -22.32 -7.84
CA GLU A 597 18.11 -23.53 -8.05
C GLU A 597 17.21 -24.70 -8.43
N SER A 598 16.17 -24.97 -7.63
CA SER A 598 15.27 -26.11 -7.87
C SER A 598 13.97 -25.99 -7.08
N TRP A 599 12.94 -26.68 -7.55
CA TRP A 599 11.76 -26.98 -6.74
C TRP A 599 11.88 -28.36 -6.11
N SER A 600 11.25 -28.56 -4.95
CA SER A 600 11.18 -29.86 -4.26
C SER A 600 10.49 -30.96 -5.07
N ASP A 601 9.67 -30.61 -6.06
CA ASP A 601 9.03 -31.54 -6.99
C ASP A 601 9.85 -31.78 -8.27
N GLY A 602 11.02 -31.14 -8.40
CA GLY A 602 11.90 -31.25 -9.58
C GLY A 602 11.42 -30.47 -10.81
N GLY A 603 10.37 -29.64 -10.69
CA GLY A 603 9.87 -28.82 -11.78
C GLY A 603 10.80 -27.68 -12.19
N ALA A 604 10.52 -27.08 -13.36
CA ALA A 604 11.25 -25.93 -13.88
C ALA A 604 11.00 -24.67 -13.04
N ALA A 605 11.73 -23.57 -13.26
CA ALA A 605 11.53 -22.32 -12.51
C ALA A 605 10.10 -21.79 -12.57
N THR A 606 9.36 -22.07 -13.65
CA THR A 606 7.91 -21.91 -13.74
C THR A 606 7.34 -23.14 -14.41
N HIS A 607 6.34 -23.77 -13.80
CA HIS A 607 5.66 -24.94 -14.33
C HIS A 607 4.25 -25.09 -13.76
N GLU A 608 3.47 -25.96 -14.39
CA GLU A 608 2.14 -26.31 -13.95
C GLU A 608 2.17 -27.48 -12.97
N ILE A 609 1.38 -27.39 -11.92
CA ILE A 609 1.07 -28.48 -10.99
C ILE A 609 -0.44 -28.72 -10.98
N ALA A 610 -0.86 -29.98 -10.86
CA ALA A 610 -2.23 -30.27 -10.46
C ALA A 610 -2.34 -30.12 -8.93
N THR A 611 -3.39 -29.46 -8.45
CA THR A 611 -3.67 -29.38 -7.02
C THR A 611 -3.73 -30.81 -6.44
N PRO A 612 -2.86 -31.16 -5.48
CA PRO A 612 -2.63 -32.55 -5.09
C PRO A 612 -3.77 -33.11 -4.23
N ALA A 613 -3.89 -34.43 -4.11
CA ALA A 613 -4.98 -35.07 -3.36
C ALA A 613 -4.94 -34.85 -1.84
N SER A 614 -3.81 -34.38 -1.31
CA SER A 614 -3.56 -34.05 0.09
C SER A 614 -2.77 -32.76 0.19
N ASP A 615 -2.81 -32.11 1.35
CA ASP A 615 -1.99 -30.92 1.62
C ASP A 615 -0.53 -31.21 1.29
N THR A 616 0.05 -30.35 0.46
CA THR A 616 1.41 -30.55 -0.08
C THR A 616 2.17 -29.24 -0.05
N THR A 617 3.43 -29.33 0.36
CA THR A 617 4.36 -28.22 0.33
C THR A 617 5.31 -28.35 -0.86
N TYR A 618 5.41 -27.29 -1.66
CA TYR A 618 6.41 -27.12 -2.70
C TYR A 618 7.44 -26.09 -2.21
N THR A 619 8.70 -26.49 -2.12
CA THR A 619 9.78 -25.60 -1.66
C THR A 619 10.65 -25.20 -2.85
N ALA A 620 10.71 -23.91 -3.16
CA ALA A 620 11.69 -23.35 -4.08
C ALA A 620 13.00 -23.11 -3.32
N THR A 621 14.04 -23.82 -3.74
CA THR A 621 15.40 -23.64 -3.24
C THR A 621 16.09 -22.59 -4.09
N PHE A 622 16.69 -21.61 -3.43
CA PHE A 622 17.49 -20.58 -4.03
C PHE A 622 18.93 -20.70 -3.55
N ARG A 623 19.87 -20.54 -4.47
CA ARG A 623 21.28 -20.35 -4.12
C ARG A 623 21.58 -18.86 -4.00
N VAL A 624 22.49 -18.52 -3.10
CA VAL A 624 23.08 -17.19 -3.05
C VAL A 624 24.03 -17.05 -4.23
N VAL A 625 23.87 -15.98 -5.00
CA VAL A 625 24.73 -15.61 -6.14
C VAL A 625 25.33 -14.21 -5.95
N GLY A 626 25.06 -13.57 -4.80
CA GLY A 626 25.67 -12.31 -4.40
C GLY A 626 25.62 -12.12 -2.90
N GLY A 627 26.76 -12.08 -2.20
CA GLY A 627 26.92 -11.74 -0.79
C GLY A 627 27.33 -10.28 -0.56
N THR A 628 27.70 -9.97 0.69
CA THR A 628 28.25 -8.66 1.09
C THR A 628 29.44 -8.27 0.22
N LEU A 629 29.49 -7.00 -0.21
CA LEU A 629 30.62 -6.47 -0.99
C LEU A 629 31.95 -6.75 -0.26
N PRO A 630 33.06 -6.99 -1.00
CA PRO A 630 34.37 -7.15 -0.39
C PRO A 630 34.72 -5.96 0.51
N SER A 631 35.45 -6.23 1.60
CA SER A 631 35.84 -5.20 2.56
C SER A 631 36.48 -3.98 1.88
N GLY A 632 36.02 -2.78 2.26
CA GLY A 632 36.47 -1.51 1.72
C GLY A 632 35.75 -1.05 0.45
N TRP A 633 34.82 -1.84 -0.10
CA TRP A 633 33.98 -1.45 -1.21
C TRP A 633 32.62 -0.92 -0.73
N SER A 634 32.10 0.05 -1.46
CA SER A 634 30.80 0.69 -1.32
C SER A 634 30.13 0.75 -2.69
N THR A 635 28.84 1.09 -2.74
CA THR A 635 28.11 1.15 -4.00
C THR A 635 27.03 2.23 -3.95
N GLN A 636 26.84 2.95 -5.05
CA GLN A 636 25.74 3.93 -5.18
C GLN A 636 25.46 4.26 -6.64
N ASP A 637 24.29 4.85 -6.88
CA ASP A 637 23.99 5.51 -8.15
C ASP A 637 24.65 6.90 -8.18
N ILE A 638 25.14 7.27 -9.35
CA ILE A 638 25.75 8.57 -9.62
C ILE A 638 24.82 9.33 -10.53
N GLY A 639 24.49 10.57 -10.12
CA GLY A 639 23.60 11.45 -10.87
C GLY A 639 22.15 10.97 -10.89
N SER A 640 21.39 11.45 -11.88
CA SER A 640 19.96 11.19 -11.98
C SER A 640 19.70 9.93 -12.81
N VAL A 641 19.47 8.82 -12.13
CA VAL A 641 19.08 7.53 -12.74
C VAL A 641 17.56 7.34 -12.72
N GLY A 642 17.00 6.66 -13.72
CA GLY A 642 15.55 6.38 -13.78
C GLY A 642 15.13 5.12 -13.02
N PHE A 643 16.05 4.19 -12.80
CA PHE A 643 15.90 3.07 -11.88
C PHE A 643 17.09 3.02 -10.92
N THR A 644 16.84 2.70 -9.66
CA THR A 644 17.91 2.46 -8.68
C THR A 644 18.71 1.23 -9.11
N GLY A 645 20.01 1.40 -9.30
CA GLY A 645 20.89 0.30 -9.68
C GLY A 645 21.26 -0.59 -8.49
N THR A 646 21.75 -1.79 -8.79
CA THR A 646 22.14 -2.77 -7.78
C THR A 646 23.58 -3.27 -7.98
N THR A 647 24.19 -3.84 -6.94
CA THR A 647 25.54 -4.41 -7.00
C THR A 647 25.58 -5.63 -6.09
N ALA A 648 26.00 -6.75 -6.65
CA ALA A 648 26.14 -8.04 -5.98
C ALA A 648 27.56 -8.58 -6.19
N TYR A 649 28.09 -9.30 -5.19
CA TYR A 649 29.41 -9.94 -5.26
C TYR A 649 29.36 -11.36 -4.68
N ALA A 650 29.71 -12.38 -5.45
CA ALA A 650 29.89 -13.74 -4.94
C ALA A 650 31.05 -14.44 -5.64
N ASP A 651 31.86 -15.17 -4.87
CA ASP A 651 32.92 -16.06 -5.38
C ASP A 651 33.85 -15.40 -6.43
N GLY A 652 34.20 -14.12 -6.22
CA GLY A 652 35.09 -13.38 -7.14
C GLY A 652 34.40 -12.75 -8.35
N THR A 653 33.10 -12.99 -8.51
CA THR A 653 32.26 -12.42 -9.57
C THR A 653 31.42 -11.27 -9.03
N TRP A 654 31.39 -10.17 -9.77
CA TRP A 654 30.55 -9.00 -9.53
C TRP A 654 29.43 -8.98 -10.55
N MET A 655 28.20 -8.74 -10.10
CA MET A 655 27.06 -8.44 -10.96
C MET A 655 26.57 -7.04 -10.62
N ILE A 656 26.50 -6.17 -11.61
CA ILE A 656 26.11 -4.77 -11.43
C ILE A 656 25.00 -4.45 -12.43
N GLU A 657 23.88 -3.95 -11.91
CA GLU A 657 22.78 -3.43 -12.71
C GLU A 657 22.80 -1.91 -12.63
N GLY A 658 22.97 -1.26 -13.77
CA GLY A 658 23.03 0.20 -13.85
C GLY A 658 22.00 0.76 -14.81
N SER A 659 21.18 1.70 -14.32
CA SER A 659 20.39 2.60 -15.17
C SER A 659 21.22 3.84 -15.51
N GLY A 660 20.62 4.80 -16.21
CA GLY A 660 21.25 6.08 -16.52
C GLY A 660 21.23 6.42 -18.00
N ALA A 661 21.10 7.72 -18.29
CA ALA A 661 21.08 8.23 -19.65
C ALA A 661 22.44 8.06 -20.36
N ASP A 662 23.55 8.42 -19.70
CA ASP A 662 24.91 8.20 -20.19
C ASP A 662 25.96 8.57 -19.11
N ILE A 663 27.21 8.12 -19.29
CA ILE A 663 28.41 8.73 -18.73
C ILE A 663 29.04 9.49 -19.88
N TRP A 664 28.77 10.78 -20.04
CA TRP A 664 29.36 11.55 -21.14
C TRP A 664 29.38 13.05 -20.91
N ASN A 665 28.22 13.72 -21.06
CA ASN A 665 28.03 15.18 -21.10
C ASN A 665 28.54 15.90 -19.83
N THR A 666 27.89 16.98 -19.41
CA THR A 666 28.31 17.68 -18.18
C THR A 666 27.87 16.98 -16.89
N SER A 667 27.04 15.92 -17.00
CA SER A 667 26.56 15.13 -15.88
C SER A 667 26.48 13.66 -16.27
N ASP A 668 26.91 12.78 -15.38
CA ASP A 668 26.87 11.33 -15.51
C ASP A 668 25.59 10.76 -14.87
N ALA A 669 25.14 9.61 -15.39
CA ALA A 669 24.07 8.80 -14.83
C ALA A 669 24.43 7.31 -14.95
N PHE A 670 24.75 6.65 -13.83
CA PHE A 670 25.19 5.23 -13.82
C PHE A 670 25.23 4.62 -12.41
N ARG A 671 25.46 3.29 -12.33
CA ARG A 671 25.75 2.57 -11.08
C ARG A 671 27.25 2.41 -10.85
N TYR A 672 27.74 2.77 -9.67
CA TYR A 672 29.16 2.71 -9.31
C TYR A 672 29.39 1.83 -8.07
N ALA A 673 30.18 0.76 -8.22
CA ALA A 673 30.73 0.00 -7.11
C ALA A 673 32.20 0.40 -6.93
N TYR A 674 32.57 0.94 -5.77
CA TYR A 674 33.80 1.71 -5.63
C TYR A 674 34.47 1.57 -4.26
N ARG A 675 35.73 1.98 -4.19
CA ARG A 675 36.49 2.14 -2.95
C ARG A 675 37.37 3.39 -3.02
N ALA A 676 37.82 3.86 -1.86
CA ALA A 676 38.80 4.95 -1.80
C ALA A 676 40.18 4.48 -2.31
N LEU A 677 40.88 5.40 -2.98
CA LEU A 677 42.26 5.28 -3.45
C LEU A 677 43.04 6.53 -3.03
N GLY A 678 43.98 6.36 -2.10
CA GLY A 678 44.95 7.40 -1.75
C GLY A 678 46.20 7.27 -2.62
N GLY A 679 46.48 8.27 -3.45
CA GLY A 679 47.64 8.33 -4.33
C GLY A 679 47.56 7.40 -5.54
N ASP A 680 48.67 6.74 -5.84
CA ASP A 680 48.84 5.85 -7.00
C ASP A 680 48.12 4.52 -6.80
N GLY A 681 47.78 3.86 -7.90
CA GLY A 681 47.18 2.53 -7.85
C GLY A 681 46.63 2.08 -9.19
N GLN A 682 46.10 0.86 -9.22
CA GLN A 682 45.47 0.29 -10.41
C GLN A 682 44.26 -0.57 -10.05
N LEU A 683 43.35 -0.68 -11.02
CA LEU A 683 42.26 -1.66 -11.01
C LEU A 683 42.28 -2.41 -12.33
N ILE A 684 42.31 -3.74 -12.22
CA ILE A 684 42.15 -4.69 -13.32
C ILE A 684 40.78 -5.34 -13.15
N ALA A 685 40.05 -5.53 -14.25
CA ALA A 685 38.84 -6.35 -14.28
C ALA A 685 38.71 -7.03 -15.64
N ARG A 686 38.13 -8.22 -15.67
CA ARG A 686 37.57 -8.77 -16.90
C ARG A 686 36.08 -8.48 -16.89
N VAL A 687 35.61 -7.69 -17.86
CA VAL A 687 34.18 -7.53 -18.09
C VAL A 687 33.73 -8.82 -18.74
N ALA A 688 32.99 -9.67 -18.01
CA ALA A 688 32.58 -10.99 -18.47
C ALA A 688 31.33 -10.91 -19.35
N SER A 689 30.39 -10.02 -19.02
CA SER A 689 29.24 -9.69 -19.86
C SER A 689 28.81 -8.23 -19.67
N VAL A 690 28.14 -7.68 -20.69
CA VAL A 690 27.38 -6.43 -20.62
C VAL A 690 26.17 -6.56 -21.53
N GLU A 691 24.99 -6.24 -21.00
CA GLU A 691 23.73 -6.31 -21.73
C GLU A 691 23.60 -5.17 -22.76
N ASN A 692 23.12 -5.50 -23.95
CA ASN A 692 22.94 -4.55 -25.04
C ASN A 692 21.59 -3.82 -24.94
N THR A 693 21.47 -2.94 -23.95
CA THR A 693 20.33 -2.00 -23.84
C THR A 693 20.45 -0.83 -24.82
N ASP A 694 21.67 -0.56 -25.30
CA ASP A 694 22.06 0.39 -26.34
C ASP A 694 23.47 0.02 -26.83
N PRO A 695 23.84 0.26 -28.10
CA PRO A 695 25.19 0.05 -28.63
C PRO A 695 26.32 0.68 -27.79
N TRP A 696 26.03 1.76 -27.06
CA TRP A 696 26.92 2.51 -26.17
C TRP A 696 26.62 2.33 -24.68
N ALA A 697 25.84 1.31 -24.28
CA ALA A 697 25.87 0.82 -22.91
C ALA A 697 27.32 0.50 -22.50
N LYS A 698 27.68 0.77 -21.25
CA LYS A 698 29.10 0.73 -20.82
C LYS A 698 29.26 -0.11 -19.57
N ALA A 699 30.27 -0.97 -19.57
CA ALA A 699 30.76 -1.66 -18.38
C ALA A 699 32.29 -1.60 -18.34
N GLY A 700 32.88 -1.21 -17.21
CA GLY A 700 34.33 -1.11 -17.10
C GLY A 700 34.85 -0.62 -15.76
N VAL A 701 36.13 -0.24 -15.74
CA VAL A 701 36.81 0.30 -14.55
C VAL A 701 36.97 1.81 -14.66
N MET A 702 36.79 2.51 -13.54
CA MET A 702 36.81 3.98 -13.46
C MET A 702 37.58 4.47 -12.24
N ILE A 703 38.37 5.53 -12.43
CA ILE A 703 38.89 6.40 -11.37
C ILE A 703 38.22 7.76 -11.51
N ARG A 704 37.68 8.30 -10.42
CA ARG A 704 36.99 9.58 -10.39
C ARG A 704 37.32 10.38 -9.13
N GLU A 705 37.38 11.69 -9.26
CA GLU A 705 37.81 12.57 -8.15
C GLU A 705 36.80 12.61 -7.00
N SER A 706 35.50 12.70 -7.30
CA SER A 706 34.44 12.74 -6.30
C SER A 706 33.20 11.99 -6.79
N LEU A 707 32.23 11.76 -5.91
CA LEU A 707 30.98 11.09 -6.23
C LEU A 707 29.91 12.01 -6.88
N ALA A 708 30.23 13.28 -7.13
CA ALA A 708 29.35 14.22 -7.82
C ALA A 708 29.21 13.88 -9.31
N ALA A 709 28.02 14.07 -9.88
CA ALA A 709 27.69 13.65 -11.25
C ALA A 709 28.54 14.33 -12.35
N ASP A 710 29.18 15.44 -12.05
CA ASP A 710 29.97 16.26 -12.96
C ASP A 710 31.50 16.12 -12.75
N ALA A 711 31.93 15.20 -11.89
CA ALA A 711 33.32 15.08 -11.47
C ALA A 711 34.30 14.70 -12.60
N PRO A 712 35.57 15.17 -12.55
CA PRO A 712 36.64 14.65 -13.39
C PRO A 712 36.82 13.15 -13.19
N HIS A 713 37.02 12.42 -14.28
CA HIS A 713 37.20 10.98 -14.26
C HIS A 713 38.02 10.49 -15.45
N ALA A 714 38.57 9.29 -15.32
CA ALA A 714 38.99 8.46 -16.44
C ALA A 714 38.42 7.05 -16.26
N MET A 715 37.99 6.44 -17.34
CA MET A 715 37.48 5.08 -17.34
C MET A 715 37.90 4.34 -18.60
N ILE A 716 38.03 3.03 -18.50
CA ILE A 716 38.17 2.15 -19.67
C ILE A 716 37.04 1.12 -19.64
N VAL A 717 36.31 1.05 -20.73
CA VAL A 717 35.05 0.30 -20.83
C VAL A 717 35.01 -0.63 -22.02
N VAL A 718 34.19 -1.66 -21.90
CA VAL A 718 33.69 -2.50 -22.99
C VAL A 718 32.25 -2.06 -23.28
N THR A 719 31.91 -1.97 -24.56
CA THR A 719 30.55 -1.67 -25.04
C THR A 719 30.00 -2.86 -25.84
N PRO A 720 28.67 -3.03 -25.94
CA PRO A 720 28.08 -4.13 -26.71
C PRO A 720 28.42 -4.12 -28.19
N GLU A 721 28.51 -2.95 -28.82
CA GLU A 721 28.68 -2.84 -30.28
C GLU A 721 29.78 -1.89 -30.74
N ASN A 722 30.40 -1.09 -29.85
CA ASN A 722 31.39 -0.07 -30.24
C ASN A 722 32.83 -0.36 -29.81
N GLY A 723 33.08 -1.52 -29.17
CA GLY A 723 34.41 -1.92 -28.74
C GLY A 723 34.85 -1.34 -27.39
N ILE A 724 36.17 -1.30 -27.21
CA ILE A 724 36.83 -0.71 -26.05
C ILE A 724 36.94 0.81 -26.22
N ALA A 725 36.65 1.55 -25.16
CA ALA A 725 36.86 3.00 -25.13
C ALA A 725 37.58 3.42 -23.85
N PHE A 726 38.64 4.23 -24.00
CA PHE A 726 39.23 4.98 -22.90
C PHE A 726 38.61 6.38 -22.87
N GLN A 727 37.68 6.58 -21.93
CA GLN A 727 36.89 7.80 -21.79
C GLN A 727 37.36 8.64 -20.61
N ARG A 728 37.27 9.96 -20.71
CA ARG A 728 37.76 10.90 -19.70
C ARG A 728 37.03 12.24 -19.71
N ARG A 729 36.87 12.81 -18.51
CA ARG A 729 36.52 14.21 -18.24
C ARG A 729 37.67 14.86 -17.46
N THR A 730 38.27 15.92 -17.99
CA THR A 730 39.50 16.53 -17.45
C THR A 730 39.26 17.57 -16.36
N ALA A 731 38.08 18.20 -16.31
CA ALA A 731 37.69 19.14 -15.28
C ALA A 731 36.19 19.03 -14.96
N THR A 732 35.80 19.50 -13.77
CA THR A 732 34.40 19.44 -13.30
C THR A 732 33.47 20.16 -14.27
N GLY A 733 32.38 19.50 -14.64
CA GLY A 733 31.35 20.06 -15.53
C GLY A 733 31.72 20.13 -17.01
N GLU A 734 32.90 19.64 -17.43
CA GLU A 734 33.23 19.50 -18.85
C GLU A 734 32.51 18.30 -19.49
N SER A 735 32.37 18.29 -20.82
CA SER A 735 31.96 17.09 -21.54
C SER A 735 33.11 16.09 -21.59
N SER A 736 32.78 14.80 -21.48
CA SER A 736 33.75 13.72 -21.68
C SER A 736 34.14 13.60 -23.15
N GLY A 737 35.34 13.08 -23.39
CA GLY A 737 35.80 12.58 -24.69
C GLY A 737 36.42 11.20 -24.54
N HIS A 738 36.74 10.53 -25.65
CA HIS A 738 37.33 9.20 -25.60
C HIS A 738 38.42 8.96 -26.66
N SER A 739 39.20 7.90 -26.46
CA SER A 739 40.05 7.28 -27.46
C SER A 739 39.56 5.85 -27.67
N SER A 740 39.43 5.43 -28.93
CA SER A 740 38.93 4.11 -29.29
C SER A 740 40.04 3.06 -29.19
N GLY A 741 39.73 1.92 -28.59
CA GLY A 741 40.56 0.73 -28.55
C GLY A 741 40.16 -0.27 -29.63
N LEU A 742 40.34 -1.56 -29.33
CA LEU A 742 39.91 -2.64 -30.24
C LEU A 742 38.38 -2.73 -30.32
N HIS A 743 37.88 -3.08 -31.50
CA HIS A 743 36.47 -3.34 -31.72
C HIS A 743 36.12 -4.79 -31.35
N VAL A 744 35.89 -5.00 -30.05
CA VAL A 744 35.62 -6.32 -29.44
C VAL A 744 34.45 -6.21 -28.45
N THR A 745 33.78 -7.32 -28.19
CA THR A 745 32.71 -7.43 -27.19
C THR A 745 33.19 -8.17 -25.94
N ALA A 746 32.41 -8.11 -24.86
CA ALA A 746 32.68 -8.93 -23.67
C ALA A 746 32.58 -10.44 -24.03
N PRO A 747 33.41 -11.32 -23.41
CA PRO A 747 34.32 -11.02 -22.31
C PRO A 747 35.65 -10.37 -22.76
N TYR A 748 36.10 -9.34 -22.04
CA TYR A 748 37.40 -8.69 -22.33
C TYR A 748 38.05 -8.06 -21.09
N TRP A 749 39.40 -8.01 -21.06
CA TRP A 749 40.13 -7.44 -19.93
C TRP A 749 40.41 -5.96 -20.11
N VAL A 750 40.17 -5.20 -19.03
CA VAL A 750 40.45 -3.77 -18.94
C VAL A 750 41.26 -3.47 -17.68
N LYS A 751 42.15 -2.49 -17.78
CA LYS A 751 43.00 -2.04 -16.67
C LYS A 751 43.11 -0.52 -16.70
N LEU A 752 42.98 0.10 -15.53
CA LEU A 752 43.19 1.52 -15.35
C LEU A 752 44.27 1.74 -14.28
N VAL A 753 45.30 2.51 -14.63
CA VAL A 753 46.45 2.80 -13.77
C VAL A 753 46.51 4.30 -13.51
N ARG A 754 46.71 4.69 -12.25
CA ARG A 754 47.05 6.05 -11.84
C ARG A 754 48.49 6.10 -11.33
N THR A 755 49.26 7.06 -11.85
CA THR A 755 50.61 7.40 -11.41
C THR A 755 50.75 8.92 -11.34
N GLY A 756 50.79 9.47 -10.14
CA GLY A 756 50.59 10.89 -9.85
C GLY A 756 49.26 11.38 -10.41
N ASN A 757 49.35 12.35 -11.34
CA ASN A 757 48.20 12.92 -12.05
C ASN A 757 47.95 12.25 -13.41
N THR A 758 48.70 11.21 -13.78
CA THR A 758 48.54 10.52 -15.06
C THR A 758 47.66 9.29 -14.88
N LEU A 759 46.60 9.19 -15.67
CA LEU A 759 45.71 8.03 -15.75
C LEU A 759 45.84 7.37 -17.12
N ALA A 760 46.13 6.07 -17.14
CA ALA A 760 46.35 5.29 -18.35
C ALA A 760 45.43 4.06 -18.40
N GLY A 761 44.67 3.93 -19.49
CA GLY A 761 43.77 2.81 -19.76
C GLY A 761 44.39 1.79 -20.70
N TYR A 762 44.34 0.52 -20.32
CA TYR A 762 44.88 -0.61 -21.07
C TYR A 762 43.80 -1.66 -21.33
N GLN A 763 43.97 -2.39 -22.43
CA GLN A 763 43.12 -3.51 -22.83
C GLN A 763 43.97 -4.77 -22.99
N SER A 764 43.37 -5.94 -22.77
CA SER A 764 44.04 -7.24 -22.94
C SER A 764 43.05 -8.35 -23.29
N ILE A 765 43.52 -9.36 -24.03
CA ILE A 765 42.71 -10.55 -24.33
C ILE A 765 42.88 -11.64 -23.26
N ASP A 766 44.00 -11.66 -22.55
CA ASP A 766 44.38 -12.73 -21.62
C ASP A 766 44.62 -12.25 -20.17
N GLY A 767 44.60 -10.94 -19.93
CA GLY A 767 44.88 -10.34 -18.62
C GLY A 767 46.37 -10.27 -18.28
N VAL A 768 47.25 -10.71 -19.18
CA VAL A 768 48.71 -10.78 -19.00
C VAL A 768 49.40 -9.77 -19.91
N ASP A 769 49.11 -9.81 -21.21
CA ASP A 769 49.69 -8.91 -22.20
C ASP A 769 48.79 -7.68 -22.40
N TRP A 770 49.28 -6.53 -21.96
CA TRP A 770 48.51 -5.28 -21.89
C TRP A 770 48.91 -4.29 -22.97
N ASN A 771 47.93 -3.84 -23.75
CA ASN A 771 48.09 -2.78 -24.75
C ASN A 771 47.48 -1.46 -24.27
N LEU A 772 48.23 -0.37 -24.39
CA LEU A 772 47.74 0.97 -24.04
C LEU A 772 46.67 1.43 -25.05
N VAL A 773 45.50 1.85 -24.55
CA VAL A 773 44.44 2.47 -25.37
C VAL A 773 44.56 3.99 -25.34
N GLY A 774 44.86 4.56 -24.17
CA GLY A 774 45.07 5.98 -24.02
C GLY A 774 45.59 6.37 -22.64
N SER A 775 46.13 7.59 -22.55
CA SER A 775 46.62 8.19 -21.30
C SER A 775 46.24 9.67 -21.26
N VAL A 776 46.01 10.19 -20.05
CA VAL A 776 45.64 11.58 -19.80
C VAL A 776 46.24 12.07 -18.48
N THR A 777 46.59 13.34 -18.41
CA THR A 777 46.92 14.00 -17.14
C THR A 777 45.69 14.74 -16.63
N ILE A 778 45.20 14.36 -15.45
CA ILE A 778 44.11 15.03 -14.74
C ILE A 778 44.64 15.40 -13.35
N ASN A 779 44.57 16.69 -13.01
CA ASN A 779 44.99 17.16 -11.70
C ASN A 779 43.91 16.82 -10.65
N MET A 780 43.91 15.58 -10.19
CA MET A 780 42.98 15.11 -9.16
C MET A 780 43.55 15.30 -7.75
N ALA A 781 42.68 15.40 -6.75
CA ALA A 781 43.04 15.24 -5.35
C ALA A 781 43.84 13.95 -5.08
N SER A 782 44.62 13.92 -4.00
CA SER A 782 45.38 12.71 -3.61
C SER A 782 44.44 11.55 -3.29
N ASP A 783 43.30 11.84 -2.65
CA ASP A 783 42.25 10.86 -2.39
C ASP A 783 41.18 10.93 -3.47
N VAL A 784 40.93 9.79 -4.12
CA VAL A 784 39.93 9.63 -5.18
C VAL A 784 39.15 8.32 -4.98
N TYR A 785 38.20 8.04 -5.86
CA TYR A 785 37.48 6.77 -5.89
C TYR A 785 37.90 5.95 -7.11
N ILE A 786 38.08 4.65 -6.91
CA ILE A 786 38.36 3.67 -7.96
C ILE A 786 37.35 2.53 -7.88
N GLY A 787 36.85 2.05 -9.03
CA GLY A 787 35.76 1.09 -9.02
C GLY A 787 35.26 0.60 -10.37
N LEU A 788 34.16 -0.14 -10.34
CA LEU A 788 33.43 -0.70 -11.47
C LEU A 788 32.23 0.19 -11.80
N ALA A 789 32.06 0.56 -13.07
CA ALA A 789 31.01 1.45 -13.55
C ALA A 789 30.13 0.76 -14.60
N VAL A 790 28.80 0.86 -14.46
CA VAL A 790 27.82 0.32 -15.40
C VAL A 790 26.71 1.33 -15.70
N THR A 791 26.43 1.60 -16.97
CA THR A 791 25.28 2.40 -17.42
C THR A 791 24.53 1.70 -18.55
N ALA A 792 23.20 1.78 -18.51
CA ALA A 792 22.34 1.27 -19.58
C ALA A 792 22.35 2.13 -20.84
N HIS A 793 22.87 3.36 -20.75
CA HIS A 793 22.73 4.36 -21.82
C HIS A 793 21.25 4.53 -22.26
N ASN A 794 20.35 4.30 -21.30
CA ASN A 794 18.92 4.34 -21.43
C ASN A 794 18.34 4.50 -20.02
N ASN A 795 17.88 5.71 -19.70
CA ASN A 795 17.40 6.00 -18.36
C ASN A 795 16.07 5.31 -18.03
N ALA A 796 15.42 4.68 -19.01
CA ALA A 796 14.19 3.91 -18.84
C ALA A 796 14.44 2.39 -18.75
N ALA A 797 15.70 1.96 -18.60
CA ALA A 797 16.07 0.55 -18.42
C ALA A 797 17.20 0.38 -17.40
N LEU A 798 17.40 -0.86 -16.96
CA LEU A 798 18.62 -1.33 -16.29
C LEU A 798 19.43 -2.14 -17.33
N SER A 799 20.75 -2.00 -17.32
CA SER A 799 21.66 -2.89 -18.04
C SER A 799 22.44 -3.71 -17.03
N THR A 800 22.44 -5.02 -17.22
CA THR A 800 23.20 -5.95 -16.38
C THR A 800 24.59 -6.17 -16.96
N ALA A 801 25.64 -5.99 -16.15
CA ALA A 801 26.99 -6.38 -16.49
C ALA A 801 27.60 -7.26 -15.40
N THR A 802 28.43 -8.23 -15.81
CA THR A 802 29.19 -9.07 -14.89
C THR A 802 30.68 -8.85 -15.06
N PHE A 803 31.41 -8.88 -13.95
CA PHE A 803 32.87 -8.77 -13.91
C PHE A 803 33.44 -9.94 -13.14
N ASP A 804 34.56 -10.48 -13.59
CA ASP A 804 35.37 -11.41 -12.82
C ASP A 804 36.83 -10.96 -12.83
N ASN A 805 37.67 -11.64 -12.04
CA ASN A 805 39.10 -11.32 -11.92
C ASN A 805 39.36 -9.84 -11.57
N VAL A 806 38.50 -9.26 -10.72
CA VAL A 806 38.64 -7.87 -10.27
C VAL A 806 39.77 -7.78 -9.25
N ALA A 807 40.87 -7.15 -9.64
CA ALA A 807 42.07 -7.01 -8.82
C ALA A 807 42.41 -5.53 -8.61
N PHE A 808 42.25 -5.07 -7.38
CA PHE A 808 42.73 -3.77 -6.92
C PHE A 808 44.17 -3.90 -6.41
N THR A 809 45.07 -3.05 -6.90
CA THR A 809 46.43 -2.93 -6.36
C THR A 809 46.63 -1.46 -5.96
N PRO A 810 46.71 -1.14 -4.66
CA PRO A 810 47.16 0.19 -4.26
C PRO A 810 48.60 0.39 -4.75
N GLY A 811 48.97 1.62 -5.09
CA GLY A 811 50.38 1.96 -5.32
C GLY A 811 51.19 1.60 -4.09
N ALA A 812 52.47 1.25 -4.27
CA ALA A 812 53.33 0.85 -3.17
C ALA A 812 53.28 1.89 -2.04
N SER A 813 52.61 1.57 -0.93
CA SER A 813 52.70 2.35 0.30
C SER A 813 54.07 2.09 0.92
N THR A 814 54.69 3.14 1.45
CA THR A 814 55.94 3.02 2.20
C THR A 814 55.67 2.25 3.50
N ALA A 815 56.47 1.22 3.77
CA ALA A 815 56.37 0.42 5.01
C ALA A 815 56.40 1.31 6.25
N GLY A 816 55.55 0.99 7.23
CA GLY A 816 55.43 1.74 8.47
C GLY A 816 56.64 1.51 9.36
N GLY A 817 57.27 2.58 9.82
CA GLY A 817 58.33 2.55 10.83
C GLY A 817 57.84 3.22 12.11
N ALA A 818 58.18 2.67 13.27
CA ALA A 818 57.93 3.31 14.56
C ALA A 818 59.07 3.02 15.55
N THR A 819 59.52 4.03 16.29
CA THR A 819 60.48 3.88 17.39
C THR A 819 60.07 4.77 18.54
N PHE A 820 59.91 4.19 19.73
CA PHE A 820 59.52 4.94 20.93
C PHE A 820 60.63 5.88 21.38
N VAL A 821 60.26 7.11 21.71
CA VAL A 821 61.18 8.17 22.15
C VAL A 821 61.12 8.31 23.66
N ARG A 822 59.94 8.61 24.22
CA ARG A 822 59.76 8.84 25.65
C ARG A 822 58.28 8.79 26.06
N ALA A 823 58.05 8.61 27.36
CA ALA A 823 56.80 9.00 28.00
C ALA A 823 57.04 10.32 28.75
N ASP A 824 56.05 11.23 28.72
CA ASP A 824 56.12 12.51 29.42
C ASP A 824 54.85 12.75 30.25
N THR A 825 55.03 12.84 31.57
CA THR A 825 53.98 13.11 32.56
C THR A 825 54.11 14.50 33.19
N THR A 826 55.12 15.27 32.78
CA THR A 826 55.48 16.57 33.38
C THR A 826 54.85 17.74 32.63
N THR A 827 54.70 17.61 31.31
CA THR A 827 54.10 18.67 30.47
C THR A 827 52.59 18.83 30.74
N GLN A 828 51.91 17.78 31.21
CA GLN A 828 50.45 17.76 31.40
C GLN A 828 49.72 18.26 30.14
N GLY A 829 48.69 19.10 30.25
CA GLY A 829 48.00 19.62 29.08
C GLY A 829 48.68 20.80 28.38
N ASN A 830 49.91 21.17 28.76
CA ASN A 830 50.65 22.34 28.25
C ASN A 830 51.42 22.04 26.95
N TRP A 831 50.72 21.57 25.93
CA TRP A 831 51.36 21.14 24.68
C TRP A 831 51.98 22.28 23.88
N ARG A 832 51.43 23.50 23.92
CA ARG A 832 51.91 24.61 23.09
C ARG A 832 53.35 24.97 23.42
N GLY A 833 54.23 24.87 22.43
CA GLY A 833 55.67 25.11 22.57
C GLY A 833 56.47 23.88 23.06
N ALA A 834 55.80 22.80 23.44
CA ALA A 834 56.42 21.51 23.82
C ALA A 834 56.16 20.41 22.78
N TYR A 835 54.98 20.40 22.16
CA TYR A 835 54.52 19.45 21.14
C TYR A 835 53.67 20.17 20.09
N GLY A 836 53.56 19.60 18.89
CA GLY A 836 52.61 20.03 17.86
C GLY A 836 53.03 21.26 17.05
N ALA A 837 54.33 21.52 16.94
CA ALA A 837 54.86 22.65 16.18
C ALA A 837 54.60 22.54 14.67
N GLN A 838 54.44 21.32 14.14
CA GLN A 838 54.11 21.08 12.73
C GLN A 838 52.61 20.78 12.53
N GLY A 839 51.92 20.37 13.58
CA GLY A 839 50.47 20.26 13.59
C GLY A 839 49.94 19.53 14.81
N TYR A 840 48.64 19.56 15.00
CA TYR A 840 47.98 19.05 16.19
C TYR A 840 46.51 18.69 15.94
N GLN A 841 46.01 17.83 16.81
CA GLN A 841 44.60 17.46 16.92
C GLN A 841 44.26 17.39 18.41
N VAL A 842 43.63 18.46 18.92
CA VAL A 842 43.12 18.52 20.29
C VAL A 842 41.68 18.03 20.27
N ILE A 843 41.39 16.93 20.97
CA ILE A 843 40.04 16.38 20.96
C ILE A 843 39.09 17.33 21.69
N GLY A 844 37.98 17.68 21.05
CA GLY A 844 37.01 18.66 21.55
C GLY A 844 37.36 20.12 21.25
N ASP A 845 38.42 20.38 20.48
CA ASP A 845 38.82 21.71 20.02
C ASP A 845 39.35 21.65 18.56
N ALA A 846 40.14 22.65 18.13
CA ALA A 846 40.65 22.78 16.77
C ALA A 846 41.68 21.70 16.39
N THR A 847 41.68 21.40 15.09
CA THR A 847 42.62 20.48 14.44
C THR A 847 43.35 21.23 13.33
N SER A 848 44.67 21.08 13.27
CA SER A 848 45.53 21.60 12.21
C SER A 848 46.61 20.55 11.93
N LEU A 849 46.30 19.62 11.02
CA LEU A 849 47.25 18.57 10.64
C LEU A 849 48.27 19.10 9.62
N PRO A 850 49.54 18.64 9.68
CA PRO A 850 50.51 18.97 8.65
C PRO A 850 50.11 18.33 7.31
N SER A 851 50.48 18.95 6.18
CA SER A 851 50.14 18.44 4.84
C SER A 851 50.70 17.04 4.54
N TYR A 852 51.74 16.63 5.26
CA TYR A 852 52.35 15.32 5.14
C TYR A 852 51.64 14.24 5.98
N SER A 853 50.62 14.59 6.78
CA SER A 853 49.92 13.65 7.65
C SER A 853 48.42 13.61 7.42
N GLN A 854 47.88 12.40 7.38
CA GLN A 854 46.44 12.14 7.48
C GLN A 854 46.18 11.32 8.73
N VAL A 855 45.14 11.68 9.50
CA VAL A 855 44.74 10.99 10.73
C VAL A 855 43.29 10.54 10.61
N THR A 856 43.07 9.23 10.74
CA THR A 856 41.74 8.61 10.61
C THR A 856 41.46 7.71 11.80
N PRO A 857 40.71 8.17 12.82
CA PRO A 857 40.28 7.31 13.91
C PRO A 857 39.13 6.38 13.46
N ALA A 858 39.09 5.16 13.98
CA ALA A 858 38.05 4.18 13.70
C ALA A 858 37.72 3.35 14.96
N GLY A 859 36.42 3.11 15.18
CA GLY A 859 35.92 2.37 16.35
C GLY A 859 35.89 3.17 17.66
N ASN A 860 36.16 4.48 17.61
CA ASN A 860 36.08 5.38 18.75
C ASN A 860 34.71 6.08 18.84
N LEU A 861 34.29 6.37 20.07
CA LEU A 861 33.23 7.32 20.42
C LEU A 861 33.87 8.64 20.90
N PHE A 862 33.07 9.68 21.09
CA PHE A 862 33.52 11.00 21.55
C PHE A 862 32.84 11.40 22.86
N TRP A 863 33.59 11.98 23.78
CA TRP A 863 33.04 12.55 25.01
C TRP A 863 33.80 13.81 25.45
N THR A 864 33.07 14.79 25.95
CA THR A 864 33.63 15.98 26.60
C THR A 864 33.35 15.91 28.09
N TRP A 865 34.39 15.77 28.91
CA TRP A 865 34.26 15.84 30.36
C TRP A 865 34.07 17.27 30.86
N THR A 866 34.89 18.19 30.34
CA THR A 866 34.71 19.63 30.56
C THR A 866 35.04 20.41 29.30
N ALA A 867 34.15 21.31 28.90
CA ALA A 867 34.34 22.14 27.72
C ALA A 867 35.27 23.35 27.97
N SER A 868 35.55 23.66 29.24
CA SER A 868 36.32 24.81 29.73
C SER A 868 36.86 24.49 31.13
N THR A 869 38.13 24.83 31.41
CA THR A 869 38.77 24.66 32.73
C THR A 869 40.14 25.34 32.78
N ASP A 870 40.59 25.71 33.98
CA ASP A 870 41.94 26.20 34.26
C ASP A 870 42.91 25.09 34.70
N GLU A 871 42.43 23.85 34.90
CA GLU A 871 43.26 22.73 35.37
C GLU A 871 44.38 22.36 34.39
N ALA A 872 45.62 22.33 34.88
CA ALA A 872 46.81 22.15 34.05
C ALA A 872 46.88 20.81 33.27
N ARG A 873 46.16 19.79 33.72
CA ARG A 873 46.02 18.47 33.07
C ARG A 873 45.06 18.43 31.87
N ALA A 874 44.17 19.41 31.72
CA ALA A 874 43.36 19.53 30.51
C ALA A 874 44.19 20.17 29.39
N LEU A 875 44.00 19.74 28.13
CA LEU A 875 44.77 20.29 27.02
C LEU A 875 44.41 21.76 26.80
N GLN A 876 45.42 22.59 26.62
CA GLN A 876 45.21 23.99 26.21
C GLN A 876 44.45 24.05 24.89
N ASN A 877 43.48 24.96 24.76
CA ASN A 877 42.83 25.19 23.48
C ASN A 877 43.84 25.78 22.48
N ALA A 878 43.70 25.51 21.19
CA ALA A 878 44.64 25.93 20.16
C ALA A 878 44.78 27.46 20.07
N ALA A 879 43.64 28.18 20.06
CA ALA A 879 43.60 29.64 19.89
C ALA A 879 43.16 30.41 21.16
N GLY A 880 42.77 29.71 22.24
CA GLY A 880 42.24 30.32 23.47
C GLY A 880 43.21 30.32 24.65
N THR A 881 42.86 31.08 25.69
CA THR A 881 43.55 31.02 27.01
C THR A 881 43.02 29.92 27.92
N ASP A 882 41.90 29.30 27.53
CA ASP A 882 41.17 28.26 28.25
C ASP A 882 41.64 26.85 27.85
N ARG A 883 41.14 25.81 28.53
CA ARG A 883 41.50 24.40 28.29
C ARG A 883 40.26 23.53 28.10
N VAL A 884 40.43 22.40 27.41
CA VAL A 884 39.40 21.41 27.20
C VAL A 884 39.84 20.04 27.73
N ALA A 885 38.92 19.35 28.41
CA ALA A 885 39.07 17.92 28.71
C ALA A 885 38.01 17.16 27.93
N ALA A 886 38.40 16.66 26.76
CA ALA A 886 37.60 15.75 25.94
C ALA A 886 38.46 14.60 25.42
N THR A 887 37.81 13.57 24.90
CA THR A 887 38.47 12.34 24.51
C THR A 887 37.73 11.61 23.39
N TRP A 888 38.51 10.89 22.61
CA TRP A 888 38.03 9.70 21.94
C TRP A 888 38.07 8.53 22.91
N TYR A 889 37.07 7.66 22.88
CA TYR A 889 37.05 6.49 23.77
C TYR A 889 36.46 5.23 23.14
N SER A 890 36.76 4.08 23.73
CA SER A 890 36.09 2.81 23.44
C SER A 890 36.07 1.93 24.68
N ASP A 891 34.97 1.19 24.89
CA ASP A 891 34.83 0.26 26.02
C ASP A 891 35.74 -0.98 25.90
N SER A 892 36.26 -1.22 24.69
CA SER A 892 37.23 -2.29 24.37
C SER A 892 38.49 -1.72 23.72
N SER A 893 38.48 -1.48 22.42
CA SER A 893 39.60 -0.96 21.66
C SER A 893 39.13 -0.08 20.50
N PHE A 894 40.00 0.82 20.05
CA PHE A 894 39.82 1.59 18.81
C PHE A 894 41.16 1.79 18.13
N THR A 895 41.13 2.23 16.88
CA THR A 895 42.33 2.48 16.10
C THR A 895 42.42 3.93 15.63
N VAL A 896 43.64 4.43 15.45
CA VAL A 896 43.93 5.71 14.80
C VAL A 896 44.97 5.47 13.71
N ASP A 897 44.54 5.51 12.46
CA ASP A 897 45.43 5.43 11.31
C ASP A 897 46.15 6.76 11.11
N ILE A 898 47.47 6.72 10.97
CA ILE A 898 48.34 7.87 10.73
C ILE A 898 49.17 7.58 9.50
N ASN A 899 48.92 8.31 8.42
CA ASN A 899 49.66 8.18 7.16
C ASN A 899 50.65 9.33 7.01
N ILE A 900 51.95 9.03 6.99
CA ILE A 900 53.03 9.98 6.71
C ILE A 900 53.41 9.89 5.22
N THR A 901 52.99 10.88 4.44
CA THR A 901 52.97 10.82 2.98
C THR A 901 54.22 11.37 2.30
N ASP A 902 55.07 12.12 3.02
CA ASP A 902 56.29 12.72 2.47
C ASP A 902 57.51 11.79 2.46
N GLY A 903 57.34 10.56 2.97
CA GLY A 903 58.39 9.55 3.04
C GLY A 903 59.47 9.82 4.10
N GLN A 904 59.32 10.86 4.92
CA GLN A 904 60.25 11.18 6.00
C GLN A 904 59.79 10.58 7.33
N THR A 905 60.69 10.60 8.32
CA THR A 905 60.34 10.31 9.71
C THR A 905 59.87 11.59 10.38
N HIS A 906 58.79 11.52 11.15
CA HIS A 906 58.27 12.61 11.99
C HIS A 906 57.99 12.10 13.40
N GLN A 907 57.98 13.00 14.37
CA GLN A 907 57.63 12.67 15.75
C GLN A 907 56.12 12.85 15.97
N ILE A 908 55.47 11.85 16.56
CA ILE A 908 54.10 11.93 17.04
C ILE A 908 54.07 11.84 18.56
N ALA A 909 53.28 12.69 19.20
CA ALA A 909 52.98 12.61 20.63
C ALA A 909 51.49 12.39 20.84
N LEU A 910 51.14 11.28 21.49
CA LEU A 910 49.76 10.90 21.83
C LEU A 910 49.49 11.24 23.29
N TYR A 911 48.49 12.08 23.56
CA TYR A 911 48.09 12.47 24.92
C TYR A 911 46.89 11.66 25.41
N CYS A 912 47.05 11.04 26.58
CA CYS A 912 45.99 10.29 27.27
C CYS A 912 45.71 10.94 28.63
N LEU A 913 44.44 11.07 29.00
CA LEU A 913 44.01 11.71 30.25
C LEU A 913 42.89 10.91 30.91
N ASP A 914 43.06 10.58 32.19
CA ASP A 914 42.02 10.02 33.05
C ASP A 914 41.39 11.13 33.89
N TRP A 915 40.47 11.89 33.30
CA TRP A 915 39.96 13.13 33.90
C TRP A 915 39.12 12.90 35.17
N ASP A 916 38.17 11.95 35.09
CA ASP A 916 37.22 11.60 36.14
C ASP A 916 37.74 10.53 37.12
N ASP A 917 39.04 10.21 37.07
CA ASP A 917 39.76 9.32 38.00
C ASP A 917 39.09 7.94 38.15
N LEU A 918 38.84 7.28 37.02
CA LEU A 918 38.15 5.99 36.97
C LEU A 918 39.12 4.82 36.74
N GLU A 919 40.34 4.99 37.28
CA GLU A 919 41.43 4.00 37.27
C GLU A 919 41.71 3.43 35.87
N ARG A 920 41.66 4.28 34.84
CA ARG A 920 41.84 3.81 33.45
C ARG A 920 43.24 3.23 33.24
N ALA A 921 43.26 2.09 32.56
CA ALA A 921 44.46 1.41 32.12
C ALA A 921 44.28 0.97 30.67
N GLN A 922 45.28 1.21 29.84
CA GLN A 922 45.25 0.85 28.41
C GLN A 922 46.62 0.49 27.87
N SER A 923 46.64 -0.31 26.81
CA SER A 923 47.78 -0.47 25.92
C SER A 923 47.59 0.37 24.65
N VAL A 924 48.70 0.89 24.13
CA VAL A 924 48.80 1.58 22.84
C VAL A 924 49.85 0.84 22.02
N GLU A 925 49.41 0.14 20.99
CA GLU A 925 50.27 -0.54 20.03
C GLU A 925 50.39 0.31 18.76
N VAL A 926 51.61 0.47 18.25
CA VAL A 926 51.87 1.06 16.94
C VAL A 926 52.08 -0.09 15.97
N LEU A 927 51.22 -0.21 14.97
CA LEU A 927 51.27 -1.26 13.97
C LEU A 927 51.72 -0.69 12.62
N ASP A 928 52.44 -1.49 11.84
CA ASP A 928 52.60 -1.24 10.41
C ASP A 928 51.24 -1.41 9.73
N ALA A 929 50.75 -0.38 9.04
CA ALA A 929 49.39 -0.39 8.51
C ALA A 929 49.23 -1.35 7.31
N ALA A 930 50.30 -1.68 6.61
CA ALA A 930 50.29 -2.58 5.47
C ALA A 930 50.28 -4.06 5.88
N THR A 931 51.02 -4.41 6.93
CA THR A 931 51.24 -5.80 7.35
C THR A 931 50.48 -6.17 8.63
N GLY A 932 50.07 -5.19 9.43
CA GLY A 932 49.49 -5.39 10.76
C GLY A 932 50.50 -5.85 11.80
N ALA A 933 51.81 -5.83 11.51
CA ALA A 933 52.85 -6.18 12.48
C ALA A 933 52.93 -5.11 13.57
N VAL A 934 53.05 -5.52 14.84
CA VAL A 934 53.28 -4.60 15.96
C VAL A 934 54.73 -4.11 15.91
N LEU A 935 54.92 -2.81 15.71
CA LEU A 935 56.22 -2.13 15.65
C LEU A 935 56.69 -1.72 17.05
N ASP A 936 55.78 -1.24 17.90
CA ASP A 936 56.03 -0.92 19.31
C ASP A 936 54.74 -1.05 20.14
N SER A 937 54.84 -1.23 21.45
CA SER A 937 53.70 -1.29 22.36
C SER A 937 54.02 -0.66 23.70
N ARG A 938 53.09 0.14 24.23
CA ARG A 938 53.20 0.81 25.53
C ARG A 938 51.94 0.59 26.35
N SER A 939 52.10 0.34 27.65
CA SER A 939 50.97 0.27 28.58
C SER A 939 51.03 1.45 29.54
N ILE A 940 49.89 2.08 29.80
CA ILE A 940 49.76 3.21 30.73
C ILE A 940 48.64 2.95 31.73
N THR A 941 48.85 3.40 32.96
CA THR A 941 47.94 3.32 34.10
C THR A 941 48.09 4.59 34.94
N ALA A 942 47.08 4.97 35.71
CA ALA A 942 47.15 6.10 36.66
C ALA A 942 47.58 7.44 36.01
N PHE A 943 47.13 7.68 34.76
CA PHE A 943 47.42 8.89 34.00
C PHE A 943 46.40 10.02 34.26
N THR A 944 46.00 10.19 35.53
CA THR A 944 45.05 11.23 35.97
C THR A 944 45.61 12.63 35.87
N GLY A 945 46.95 12.78 35.93
CA GLY A 945 47.69 14.01 35.63
C GLY A 945 47.92 14.25 34.13
N GLY A 946 47.51 13.32 33.27
CA GLY A 946 47.81 13.31 31.84
C GLY A 946 49.18 12.70 31.51
N GLN A 947 49.28 12.03 30.36
CA GLN A 947 50.51 11.39 29.91
C GLN A 947 50.63 11.42 28.39
N TYR A 948 51.80 11.86 27.91
CA TYR A 948 52.20 11.70 26.51
C TYR A 948 52.97 10.39 26.30
N LEU A 949 52.71 9.76 25.16
CA LEU A 949 53.56 8.73 24.58
C LEU A 949 54.08 9.23 23.24
N VAL A 950 55.39 9.20 23.06
CA VAL A 950 56.06 9.83 21.91
C VAL A 950 56.80 8.79 21.08
N TRP A 951 56.58 8.80 19.77
CA TRP A 951 57.26 7.94 18.80
C TRP A 951 57.79 8.74 17.62
N ASN A 952 58.91 8.30 17.05
CA ASN A 952 59.30 8.65 15.70
C ASN A 952 58.64 7.65 14.74
N VAL A 953 57.89 8.14 13.75
CA VAL A 953 57.10 7.34 12.81
C VAL A 953 57.40 7.73 11.35
N SER A 954 57.35 6.75 10.45
CA SER A 954 57.49 6.93 9.00
C SER A 954 56.51 6.05 8.25
N GLY A 955 56.11 6.44 7.04
CA GLY A 955 55.14 5.70 6.25
C GLY A 955 53.76 5.63 6.93
N GLN A 956 53.01 4.58 6.67
CA GLN A 956 51.67 4.43 7.24
C GLN A 956 51.68 3.52 8.48
N VAL A 957 51.26 4.07 9.62
CA VAL A 957 51.14 3.33 10.89
C VAL A 957 49.71 3.40 11.43
N ARG A 958 49.33 2.41 12.23
CA ARG A 958 48.04 2.35 12.92
C ARG A 958 48.28 2.28 14.42
N LEU A 959 47.74 3.23 15.18
CA LEU A 959 47.69 3.11 16.64
C LEU A 959 46.49 2.24 17.00
N ARG A 960 46.67 1.17 17.77
CA ARG A 960 45.58 0.40 18.39
C ARG A 960 45.60 0.65 19.89
N VAL A 961 44.56 1.33 20.37
CA VAL A 961 44.39 1.67 21.79
C VAL A 961 43.40 0.67 22.38
N THR A 962 43.85 -0.14 23.34
CA THR A 962 43.06 -1.22 23.93
C THR A 962 42.97 -1.04 25.44
N ARG A 963 41.76 -1.11 25.97
CA ARG A 963 41.50 -1.06 27.41
C ARG A 963 42.07 -2.31 28.06
N THR A 964 42.89 -2.12 29.09
CA THR A 964 43.44 -3.19 29.93
C THR A 964 42.92 -3.15 31.37
N GLY A 965 42.26 -2.06 31.78
CA GLY A 965 41.61 -1.91 33.08
C GLY A 965 40.85 -0.57 33.21
N GLY A 966 40.16 -0.35 34.33
CA GLY A 966 39.31 0.84 34.55
C GLY A 966 38.09 0.88 33.63
N ARG A 967 37.54 2.07 33.35
CA ARG A 967 36.26 2.23 32.61
C ARG A 967 36.35 1.97 31.10
N ASN A 968 37.22 2.68 30.38
CA ASN A 968 37.36 2.62 28.93
C ASN A 968 38.77 3.08 28.50
N ALA A 969 39.16 2.78 27.25
CA ALA A 969 40.38 3.29 26.63
C ALA A 969 40.14 4.70 26.09
N VAL A 970 41.11 5.61 26.22
CA VAL A 970 40.96 7.04 25.95
C VAL A 970 42.18 7.68 25.26
N VAL A 971 41.93 8.64 24.37
CA VAL A 971 42.94 9.53 23.76
C VAL A 971 42.36 10.94 23.69
N SER A 972 43.09 11.91 24.24
CA SER A 972 42.67 13.32 24.33
C SER A 972 43.37 14.24 23.34
N GLY A 973 44.50 13.83 22.74
CA GLY A 973 45.11 14.60 21.66
C GLY A 973 46.25 13.88 20.93
N LEU A 974 46.59 14.40 19.75
CA LEU A 974 47.68 13.92 18.90
C LEU A 974 48.46 15.13 18.35
N PHE A 975 49.79 15.08 18.40
CA PHE A 975 50.66 16.21 18.06
C PHE A 975 51.80 15.77 17.14
N PHE A 976 52.18 16.62 16.19
CA PHE A 976 53.15 16.37 15.14
C PHE A 976 54.33 17.35 15.21
N ASP A 977 55.53 16.80 15.20
CA ASP A 977 56.79 17.53 15.31
C ASP A 977 57.87 16.90 14.41
N ALA A 978 58.97 17.63 14.21
CA ALA A 978 60.17 17.04 13.63
C ALA A 978 60.79 16.01 14.61
N PRO A 979 61.51 14.98 14.11
CA PRO A 979 62.12 13.91 14.92
C PRO A 979 63.02 14.35 16.08
#